data_AF-A0A365N1E5-F1
#
_entry.id   AF-A0A365N1E5-F1
#
_cell.length_a   1.000
_cell.length_b   1.000
_cell.length_c   1.000
_cell.angle_alpha   90.00
_cell.angle_beta   90.00
_cell.angle_gamma   90.00
#
_symmetry.space_group_name_H-M   'P 1'
#
loop_
_entity.id
_entity.type
_entity.pdbx_description
1 polymer ?
#
loop_
_entity_poly.entity_id
_entity_poly.type
_entity_poly.pdbx_seq_one_letter_code
_entity_poly.pdbx_strand_id
1 'polypeptide(L)'
;MKMPQVPRSKAAWKAVLTTNSADGTKSSTWINKDLAPTPPDARTWSWISLSSYWWGNAFNASQWSNGASLIAVGLNWHQALVSCIIANLISSSVALALGRPGARYHVGYPVLARSVFGMYGQFFFVWIRAVVATIWFGVQSYFGSQLLSVLLRCVFGESWWHMTNHLPANAGITSRDLLAFFLFWIIEMPFLAVHPRKIKFLFAAESIICPLTCIGVFAWCVQYGGGIRMNSLSSTTEAKGGALGWAMLNGINSCLGVTSALLVNQPDLTRYTRRPKDAGWRQVSSIFFSKTLIFFFGIGATAAVQGKFGHAYWNQWDLLNAILDRFWGPAARAGCFFASFGFALSVLGVNIGCNAIPFGADVTGLVPKLFTIAAIIALFPPSVLNSHAQIIIVDYFFIKRGNIHTPSLFNPSKSSLYFYTCGWNLRALGCWVCSAVFGIPGLIGAYHPTWVAMAATHIYQTGWVICFTAAAVLYYAVNLVFRAEVLPYGQATSEFAFEHLAATEGYLEGENVVEFPISSMRAEDSKTLFIFPLQLSIDSMLLCRLFLCISALTSFTIAAPLVDLATNGVEASSDSKHFDVEAPGDRVLEQLERRCIKVGSYFLLVNATPWNMTLSRKVSYQMRKFNFPETIKPGEELYFDRQFDWTDWVLGTSNRIYIEGSAHEDDAGEASYEFRDLPGKPDFELKYKDGSAGIRFTKLRTLNNKRSSFHKLVWHADNNFPFIIASSETDPRNPSISPWIVSSNPPEDWMHSIYPRIACLSLRELAIPGTHNSGMSRFHGRSFMGLPRNSKTQMLNVSAQLKYGVRWLDIRPTLTKGKWATGHFSFGAGNWHGGNGEYLKDIIDGLNDFTSRNKELIIVNLNHGLNTDTFRGNKHARMTQVEWDWVMKRLERINYRVENRSYVRDLTKYRVSKFIEDRPAVIIIVDDLVDKRYPRGVKGPATLVPVNVSEFAKKGFFTRSQFPLFDEYANTGKQKKMAADQLTKMKKRRKRPKSKMFLLSWFLTQYLHPVLPNARDANRALIELLWPAMSSSTYPNIISVDAYPADRDIAALAMAINYHFAPQCNITSPQ
;
A
#
# COMPACT_ATOMS: atom_id res chain seq x y z
N MET A 1 46.73 6.77 8.73
CA MET A 1 45.50 5.98 9.01
C MET A 1 45.35 4.95 7.88
N LYS A 2 45.68 3.67 8.07
CA LYS A 2 45.53 2.67 6.99
C LYS A 2 44.04 2.29 6.92
N MET A 3 43.37 2.63 5.82
CA MET A 3 41.99 2.16 5.56
C MET A 3 41.94 0.62 5.65
N PRO A 4 40.82 0.04 6.14
CA PRO A 4 40.66 -1.41 6.14
C PRO A 4 40.85 -1.94 4.71
N GLN A 5 41.86 -2.81 4.52
CA GLN A 5 42.14 -3.36 3.20
C GLN A 5 41.10 -4.43 2.88
N VAL A 6 40.33 -4.21 1.81
CA VAL A 6 39.44 -5.19 1.21
C VAL A 6 40.26 -6.41 0.76
N PRO A 7 39.81 -7.66 0.98
CA PRO A 7 40.54 -8.84 0.53
C PRO A 7 40.80 -8.78 -0.98
N ARG A 8 42.06 -8.92 -1.40
CA ARG A 8 42.49 -8.70 -2.80
C ARG A 8 42.70 -9.98 -3.60
N SER A 9 42.63 -11.15 -2.95
CA SER A 9 42.81 -12.44 -3.59
C SER A 9 41.65 -13.39 -3.25
N LYS A 10 41.40 -14.37 -4.12
CA LYS A 10 40.42 -15.43 -3.87
C LYS A 10 40.72 -16.18 -2.56
N ALA A 11 42.00 -16.36 -2.23
CA ALA A 11 42.42 -16.97 -0.97
C ALA A 11 42.10 -16.09 0.25
N ALA A 12 42.32 -14.78 0.16
CA ALA A 12 41.98 -13.84 1.23
C ALA A 12 40.45 -13.74 1.42
N TRP A 13 39.67 -13.72 0.34
CA TRP A 13 38.21 -13.83 0.41
C TRP A 13 37.79 -15.16 1.04
N LYS A 14 38.34 -16.29 0.60
CA LYS A 14 38.04 -17.61 1.20
C LYS A 14 38.37 -17.66 2.70
N ALA A 15 39.44 -16.99 3.15
CA ALA A 15 39.81 -16.90 4.56
C ALA A 15 38.88 -15.98 5.39
N VAL A 16 38.33 -14.91 4.80
CA VAL A 16 37.30 -14.09 5.45
C VAL A 16 35.97 -14.87 5.57
N LEU A 17 35.62 -15.60 4.52
CA LEU A 17 34.36 -16.33 4.38
C LEU A 17 34.33 -17.69 5.10
N THR A 18 35.49 -18.29 5.41
CA THR A 18 35.53 -19.60 6.10
C THR A 18 35.03 -19.51 7.54
N THR A 19 34.15 -20.45 7.89
CA THR A 19 33.59 -20.64 9.24
C THR A 19 34.48 -21.48 10.15
N ASN A 20 35.40 -22.24 9.55
CA ASN A 20 36.39 -23.03 10.27
C ASN A 20 37.53 -22.15 10.78
N SER A 21 38.20 -22.60 11.83
CA SER A 21 39.40 -21.95 12.33
C SER A 21 40.58 -22.15 11.36
N ALA A 22 41.60 -21.30 11.51
CA ALA A 22 42.84 -21.35 10.76
C ALA A 22 43.69 -22.60 11.07
N ASP A 23 43.49 -23.22 12.23
CA ASP A 23 44.16 -24.47 12.62
C ASP A 23 43.44 -25.74 12.15
N GLY A 24 42.31 -25.60 11.43
CA GLY A 24 41.50 -26.72 10.94
C GLY A 24 40.31 -27.09 11.83
N THR A 25 40.10 -26.43 12.98
CA THR A 25 38.92 -26.68 13.84
C THR A 25 37.62 -26.41 13.07
N LYS A 26 36.75 -27.42 12.97
CA LYS A 26 35.50 -27.34 12.22
C LYS A 26 34.40 -26.63 13.01
N SER A 27 33.65 -25.77 12.34
CA SER A 27 32.45 -25.15 12.90
C SER A 27 31.35 -26.18 13.20
N SER A 28 30.56 -25.92 14.24
CA SER A 28 29.40 -26.76 14.62
C SER A 28 28.10 -25.94 14.55
N THR A 29 26.97 -26.58 14.86
CA THR A 29 25.68 -25.88 14.97
C THR A 29 25.64 -24.87 16.12
N TRP A 30 26.59 -24.95 17.06
CA TRP A 30 26.57 -24.18 18.31
C TRP A 30 27.72 -23.18 18.42
N ILE A 31 28.81 -23.37 17.67
CA ILE A 31 30.01 -22.52 17.75
C ILE A 31 30.70 -22.34 16.39
N ASN A 32 31.23 -21.13 16.19
CA ASN A 32 32.22 -20.76 15.18
C ASN A 32 33.05 -19.57 15.69
N LYS A 33 33.98 -19.07 14.86
CA LYS A 33 34.89 -17.95 15.22
C LYS A 33 34.19 -16.66 15.66
N ASP A 34 32.98 -16.41 15.17
CA ASP A 34 32.23 -15.18 15.42
C ASP A 34 31.22 -15.34 16.57
N LEU A 35 30.79 -16.56 16.88
CA LEU A 35 29.92 -16.86 18.03
C LEU A 35 30.70 -17.10 19.33
N ALA A 36 31.92 -17.63 19.26
CA ALA A 36 32.75 -17.88 20.43
C ALA A 36 32.97 -16.60 21.26
N PRO A 37 33.12 -16.68 22.60
CA PRO A 37 33.44 -15.53 23.43
C PRO A 37 34.62 -14.73 22.86
N THR A 38 34.53 -13.40 22.88
CA THR A 38 35.57 -12.56 22.28
C THR A 38 36.86 -12.66 23.10
N PRO A 39 37.99 -13.09 22.52
CA PRO A 39 39.24 -13.23 23.27
C PRO A 39 39.82 -11.85 23.64
N PRO A 40 40.64 -11.76 24.71
CA PRO A 40 41.13 -10.49 25.24
C PRO A 40 41.83 -9.56 24.21
N ASP A 41 42.60 -10.12 23.29
CA ASP A 41 43.30 -9.41 22.22
C ASP A 41 42.35 -8.75 21.20
N ALA A 42 41.17 -9.34 21.01
CA ALA A 42 40.13 -8.86 20.11
C ALA A 42 39.19 -7.81 20.72
N ARG A 43 39.25 -7.61 22.05
CA ARG A 43 38.44 -6.65 22.81
C ARG A 43 38.99 -5.23 22.65
N THR A 44 38.81 -4.62 21.48
CA THR A 44 39.48 -3.34 21.16
C THR A 44 38.62 -2.09 21.31
N TRP A 45 37.35 -2.21 21.72
CA TRP A 45 36.44 -1.07 21.86
C TRP A 45 36.60 -0.40 23.24
N SER A 46 36.71 0.93 23.23
CA SER A 46 36.74 1.75 24.45
C SER A 46 35.42 2.48 24.64
N TRP A 47 35.28 3.19 25.76
CA TRP A 47 34.16 4.11 25.98
C TRP A 47 34.07 5.18 24.87
N ILE A 48 35.20 5.58 24.26
CA ILE A 48 35.23 6.51 23.12
C ILE A 48 34.65 5.83 21.88
N SER A 49 35.02 4.57 21.59
CA SER A 49 34.48 3.84 20.44
C SER A 49 32.96 3.69 20.52
N LEU A 50 32.43 3.34 21.71
CA LEU A 50 30.99 3.27 21.93
C LEU A 50 30.32 4.65 21.88
N SER A 51 30.96 5.69 22.42
CA SER A 51 30.40 7.05 22.35
C SER A 51 30.36 7.55 20.91
N SER A 52 31.44 7.39 20.14
CA SER A 52 31.49 7.71 18.71
C SER A 52 30.43 6.95 17.92
N TYR A 53 30.22 5.66 18.20
CA TYR A 53 29.12 4.90 17.62
C TYR A 53 27.76 5.56 17.90
N TRP A 54 27.49 5.93 19.14
CA TRP A 54 26.20 6.54 19.50
C TRP A 54 26.01 7.95 18.94
N TRP A 55 27.06 8.76 18.86
CA TRP A 55 26.99 10.07 18.22
C TRP A 55 26.81 9.96 16.71
N GLY A 56 27.60 9.13 16.03
CA GLY A 56 27.43 8.87 14.60
C GLY A 56 26.04 8.30 14.29
N ASN A 57 25.55 7.39 15.13
CA ASN A 57 24.22 6.83 14.99
C ASN A 57 23.11 7.83 15.36
N ALA A 58 23.27 8.74 16.31
CA ALA A 58 22.21 9.67 16.68
C ALA A 58 22.01 10.76 15.63
N PHE A 59 23.10 11.35 15.14
CA PHE A 59 23.06 12.46 14.18
C PHE A 59 22.81 11.98 12.75
N ASN A 60 21.61 11.43 12.54
CA ASN A 60 21.21 10.86 11.26
C ASN A 60 19.84 11.36 10.77
N ALA A 61 19.57 11.10 9.48
CA ALA A 61 18.34 11.47 8.79
C ALA A 61 17.05 10.93 9.47
N SER A 62 17.05 9.65 9.87
CA SER A 62 15.89 9.03 10.53
C SER A 62 15.55 9.67 11.88
N GLN A 63 16.56 9.99 12.69
CA GLN A 63 16.33 10.59 14.01
C GLN A 63 15.86 12.02 13.88
N TRP A 64 16.45 12.81 12.98
CA TRP A 64 15.97 14.16 12.70
C TRP A 64 14.52 14.16 12.22
N SER A 65 14.16 13.27 11.27
CA SER A 65 12.78 13.16 10.76
C SER A 65 11.79 12.73 11.84
N ASN A 66 12.19 11.82 12.75
CA ASN A 66 11.35 11.39 13.86
C ASN A 66 11.00 12.58 14.77
N GLY A 67 12.00 13.34 15.21
CA GLY A 67 11.76 14.56 16.00
C GLY A 67 10.90 15.57 15.25
N ALA A 68 11.24 15.87 13.99
CA ALA A 68 10.52 16.84 13.16
C ALA A 68 9.03 16.47 12.95
N SER A 69 8.73 15.18 12.79
CA SER A 69 7.37 14.69 12.54
C SER A 69 6.40 14.93 13.70
N LEU A 70 6.91 15.04 14.95
CA LEU A 70 6.06 15.27 16.13
C LEU A 70 5.33 16.61 16.10
N ILE A 71 5.87 17.60 15.37
CA ILE A 71 5.20 18.88 15.14
C ILE A 71 3.94 18.69 14.29
N ALA A 72 3.96 17.77 13.31
CA ALA A 72 2.80 17.46 12.47
C ALA A 72 1.68 16.72 13.23
N VAL A 73 1.97 16.13 14.39
CA VAL A 73 1.00 15.42 15.25
C VAL A 73 0.18 16.40 16.14
N GLY A 74 0.44 17.71 16.03
CA GLY A 74 -0.28 18.74 16.79
C GLY A 74 0.30 19.04 18.16
N LEU A 75 1.51 18.54 18.46
CA LEU A 75 2.31 18.98 19.60
C LEU A 75 3.06 20.27 19.24
N ASN A 76 3.11 21.20 20.18
CA ASN A 76 4.04 22.32 20.03
C ASN A 76 5.49 21.85 20.26
N TRP A 77 6.46 22.70 19.90
CA TRP A 77 7.88 22.29 19.88
C TRP A 77 8.43 21.84 21.24
N HIS A 78 7.98 22.45 22.35
CA HIS A 78 8.46 22.09 23.68
C HIS A 78 7.79 20.82 24.20
N GLN A 79 6.50 20.60 23.92
CA GLN A 79 5.80 19.35 24.23
C GLN A 79 6.43 18.17 23.48
N ALA A 80 6.72 18.34 22.18
CA ALA A 80 7.41 17.35 21.38
C ALA A 80 8.81 17.03 21.95
N LEU A 81 9.58 18.07 22.34
CA LEU A 81 10.90 17.90 22.95
C LEU A 81 10.83 17.16 24.29
N VAL A 82 9.84 17.44 25.14
CA VAL A 82 9.66 16.72 26.42
C VAL A 82 9.38 15.24 26.18
N SER A 83 8.50 14.90 25.23
CA SER A 83 8.24 13.51 24.84
C SER A 83 9.51 12.80 24.36
N CYS A 84 10.31 13.48 23.54
CA CYS A 84 11.61 13.01 23.07
C CYS A 84 12.60 12.75 24.22
N ILE A 85 12.70 13.67 25.19
CA ILE A 85 13.59 13.54 26.36
C ILE A 85 13.22 12.31 27.20
N ILE A 86 11.93 12.13 27.47
CA ILE A 86 11.43 10.97 28.23
C ILE A 86 11.75 9.67 27.50
N ALA A 87 11.48 9.59 26.19
CA ALA A 87 11.79 8.42 25.37
C ALA A 87 13.30 8.11 25.34
N ASN A 88 14.15 9.15 25.29
CA ASN A 88 15.59 9.00 25.30
C ASN A 88 16.11 8.48 26.65
N LEU A 89 15.61 8.99 27.78
CA LEU A 89 15.96 8.47 29.11
C LEU A 89 15.65 6.97 29.23
N ILE A 90 14.47 6.55 28.78
CA ILE A 90 14.05 5.15 28.78
C ILE A 90 14.97 4.33 27.86
N SER A 91 15.18 4.78 26.62
CA SER A 91 16.00 4.08 25.63
C SER A 91 17.45 3.91 26.09
N SER A 92 18.06 4.95 26.65
CA SER A 92 19.44 4.91 27.16
C SER A 92 19.58 3.93 28.32
N SER A 93 18.58 3.86 29.20
CA SER A 93 18.55 2.91 30.32
C SER A 93 18.47 1.46 29.84
N VAL A 94 17.62 1.19 28.85
CA VAL A 94 17.46 -0.13 28.23
C VAL A 94 18.74 -0.54 27.48
N ALA A 95 19.39 0.40 26.77
CA ALA A 95 20.65 0.13 26.07
C ALA A 95 21.76 -0.29 27.05
N LEU A 96 21.85 0.37 28.21
CA LEU A 96 22.80 0.00 29.27
C LEU A 96 22.52 -1.41 29.79
N ALA A 97 21.26 -1.69 30.10
CA ALA A 97 20.84 -2.98 30.63
C ALA A 97 21.19 -4.12 29.66
N LEU A 98 20.94 -3.95 28.36
CA LEU A 98 21.21 -4.97 27.34
C LEU A 98 22.69 -5.03 26.91
N GLY A 99 23.43 -3.94 27.04
CA GLY A 99 24.86 -3.92 26.73
C GLY A 99 25.71 -4.63 27.78
N ARG A 100 25.27 -4.64 29.05
CA ARG A 100 26.03 -5.18 30.18
C ARG A 100 26.39 -6.67 30.07
N PRO A 101 25.47 -7.59 29.73
CA PRO A 101 25.80 -9.01 29.57
C PRO A 101 26.87 -9.24 28.50
N GLY A 102 26.77 -8.55 27.36
CA GLY A 102 27.79 -8.64 26.30
C GLY A 102 29.15 -8.12 26.75
N ALA A 103 29.19 -7.05 27.56
CA ALA A 103 30.45 -6.50 28.09
C ALA A 103 31.07 -7.33 29.22
N ARG A 104 30.27 -8.14 29.93
CA ARG A 104 30.71 -9.02 31.03
C ARG A 104 31.16 -10.39 30.55
N TYR A 105 30.40 -10.97 29.62
CA TYR A 105 30.59 -12.35 29.16
C TYR A 105 31.18 -12.45 27.75
N HIS A 106 31.37 -11.30 27.07
CA HIS A 106 32.01 -11.22 25.75
C HIS A 106 31.34 -12.06 24.64
N VAL A 107 30.05 -12.35 24.81
CA VAL A 107 29.18 -13.05 23.86
C VAL A 107 28.18 -12.10 23.19
N GLY A 108 27.84 -12.36 21.93
CA GLY A 108 26.85 -11.60 21.17
C GLY A 108 25.40 -12.01 21.49
N TYR A 109 24.44 -11.28 20.94
CA TYR A 109 23.01 -11.50 21.18
C TYR A 109 22.55 -12.93 20.85
N PRO A 110 22.94 -13.56 19.72
CA PRO A 110 22.46 -14.90 19.39
C PRO A 110 22.87 -15.97 20.41
N VAL A 111 24.05 -15.80 21.02
CA VAL A 111 24.53 -16.71 22.07
C VAL A 111 23.86 -16.36 23.40
N LEU A 112 23.74 -15.08 23.74
CA LEU A 112 23.05 -14.63 24.95
C LEU A 112 21.58 -15.12 24.99
N ALA A 113 20.90 -15.11 23.85
CA ALA A 113 19.52 -15.57 23.68
C ALA A 113 19.32 -17.03 24.11
N ARG A 114 20.35 -17.89 24.03
CA ARG A 114 20.31 -19.30 24.51
C ARG A 114 20.03 -19.38 25.99
N SER A 115 20.62 -18.45 26.76
CA SER A 115 20.43 -18.41 28.21
C SER A 115 18.99 -18.11 28.60
N VAL A 116 18.22 -17.43 27.75
CA VAL A 116 16.87 -16.96 28.09
C VAL A 116 15.80 -17.82 27.46
N PHE A 117 15.93 -18.11 26.16
CA PHE A 117 14.90 -18.79 25.37
C PHE A 117 15.17 -20.29 25.19
N GLY A 118 16.37 -20.75 25.55
CA GLY A 118 16.83 -22.12 25.41
C GLY A 118 17.61 -22.39 24.13
N MET A 119 18.29 -23.53 24.10
CA MET A 119 19.18 -23.93 23.00
C MET A 119 18.48 -23.96 21.63
N TYR A 120 17.23 -24.42 21.55
CA TYR A 120 16.46 -24.39 20.31
C TYR A 120 15.55 -23.16 20.20
N GLY A 121 14.97 -22.69 21.32
CA GLY A 121 14.09 -21.52 21.31
C GLY A 121 14.77 -20.25 20.78
N GLN A 122 16.07 -20.08 21.05
CA GLN A 122 16.86 -18.94 20.53
C GLN A 122 16.75 -18.76 19.01
N PHE A 123 16.67 -19.84 18.21
CA PHE A 123 16.62 -19.74 16.75
C PHE A 123 15.42 -18.92 16.28
N PHE A 124 14.27 -19.04 16.94
CA PHE A 124 13.08 -18.26 16.63
C PHE A 124 13.28 -16.77 16.90
N PHE A 125 13.82 -16.42 18.07
CA PHE A 125 14.04 -15.03 18.48
C PHE A 125 15.18 -14.35 17.74
N VAL A 126 16.22 -15.10 17.35
CA VAL A 126 17.31 -14.66 16.48
C VAL A 126 16.81 -14.49 15.05
N TRP A 127 15.96 -15.40 14.55
CA TRP A 127 15.37 -15.27 13.22
C TRP A 127 14.48 -14.02 13.10
N ILE A 128 13.58 -13.80 14.07
CA ILE A 128 12.74 -12.59 14.09
C ILE A 128 13.60 -11.32 14.08
N ARG A 129 14.72 -11.32 14.83
CA ARG A 129 15.61 -10.16 14.86
C ARG A 129 16.34 -9.95 13.53
N ALA A 130 16.82 -11.02 12.90
CA ALA A 130 17.54 -10.96 11.62
C ALA A 130 16.66 -10.29 10.56
N VAL A 131 15.41 -10.75 10.51
CA VAL A 131 14.31 -10.27 9.69
C VAL A 131 14.13 -8.74 9.87
N VAL A 132 13.98 -8.23 11.10
CA VAL A 132 13.90 -6.77 11.37
C VAL A 132 15.13 -6.00 10.91
N ALA A 133 16.32 -6.52 11.22
CA ALA A 133 17.57 -5.86 10.88
C ALA A 133 17.66 -5.67 9.36
N THR A 134 17.22 -6.65 8.58
CA THR A 134 17.16 -6.48 7.14
C THR A 134 16.18 -5.36 6.74
N ILE A 135 15.00 -5.22 7.38
CA ILE A 135 13.98 -4.20 6.98
C ILE A 135 14.60 -2.83 7.06
N TRP A 136 15.16 -2.56 8.22
CA TRP A 136 15.81 -1.30 8.46
C TRP A 136 17.01 -1.12 7.54
N PHE A 137 17.67 -2.20 7.12
CA PHE A 137 18.72 -2.09 6.10
C PHE A 137 18.21 -1.46 4.80
N GLY A 138 17.11 -1.99 4.25
CA GLY A 138 16.51 -1.43 3.03
C GLY A 138 15.99 -0.01 3.20
N VAL A 139 15.34 0.29 4.33
CA VAL A 139 14.82 1.64 4.63
C VAL A 139 15.96 2.66 4.75
N GLN A 140 17.06 2.31 5.42
CA GLN A 140 18.22 3.19 5.51
C GLN A 140 18.88 3.37 4.15
N SER A 141 19.10 2.31 3.36
CA SER A 141 19.64 2.45 2.00
C SER A 141 18.76 3.34 1.11
N TYR A 142 17.43 3.32 1.30
CA TYR A 142 16.52 4.26 0.63
C TYR A 142 16.75 5.72 1.08
N PHE A 143 16.84 6.01 2.38
CA PHE A 143 17.14 7.37 2.84
C PHE A 143 18.49 7.87 2.32
N GLY A 144 19.51 7.01 2.34
CA GLY A 144 20.82 7.29 1.80
C GLY A 144 20.77 7.57 0.30
N SER A 145 19.93 6.85 -0.44
CA SER A 145 19.69 7.09 -1.87
C SER A 145 19.05 8.44 -2.17
N GLN A 146 18.10 8.89 -1.35
CA GLN A 146 17.45 10.18 -1.54
C GLN A 146 18.45 11.32 -1.34
N LEU A 147 19.29 11.21 -0.31
CA LEU A 147 20.37 12.16 -0.05
C LEU A 147 21.46 12.11 -1.13
N LEU A 148 21.80 10.93 -1.63
CA LEU A 148 22.70 10.78 -2.77
C LEU A 148 22.10 11.42 -4.03
N SER A 149 20.79 11.30 -4.25
CA SER A 149 20.09 11.96 -5.36
C SER A 149 20.16 13.50 -5.25
N VAL A 150 20.03 14.07 -4.04
CA VAL A 150 20.25 15.52 -3.83
C VAL A 150 21.70 15.91 -4.10
N LEU A 151 22.66 15.10 -3.65
CA LEU A 151 24.09 15.33 -3.92
C LEU A 151 24.35 15.33 -5.43
N LEU A 152 23.81 14.37 -6.17
CA LEU A 152 23.94 14.27 -7.62
C LEU A 152 23.22 15.41 -8.34
N ARG A 153 22.06 15.88 -7.83
CA ARG A 153 21.40 17.11 -8.30
C ARG A 153 22.31 18.33 -8.13
N CYS A 154 23.04 18.43 -7.02
CA CYS A 154 23.99 19.53 -6.79
C CYS A 154 25.16 19.50 -7.78
N VAL A 155 25.63 18.31 -8.20
CA VAL A 155 26.76 18.16 -9.14
C VAL A 155 26.33 18.34 -10.59
N PHE A 156 25.34 17.56 -11.02
CA PHE A 156 24.94 17.40 -12.42
C PHE A 156 23.77 18.30 -12.84
N GLY A 157 23.16 19.01 -11.89
CA GLY A 157 22.08 19.94 -12.18
C GLY A 157 20.86 19.27 -12.78
N GLU A 158 20.28 19.92 -13.78
CA GLU A 158 19.06 19.46 -14.46
C GLU A 158 19.21 18.10 -15.16
N SER A 159 20.42 17.76 -15.61
CA SER A 159 20.65 16.47 -16.28
C SER A 159 20.38 15.27 -15.36
N TRP A 160 20.62 15.41 -14.05
CA TRP A 160 20.25 14.41 -13.06
C TRP A 160 18.79 14.53 -12.62
N TRP A 161 18.32 15.76 -12.40
CA TRP A 161 16.99 16.01 -11.85
C TRP A 161 15.86 15.63 -12.81
N HIS A 162 16.03 15.92 -14.11
CA HIS A 162 15.08 15.65 -15.19
C HIS A 162 15.38 14.38 -16.00
N MET A 163 16.12 13.44 -15.41
CA MET A 163 16.38 12.13 -16.03
C MET A 163 15.05 11.44 -16.38
N THR A 164 14.94 10.97 -17.63
CA THR A 164 13.73 10.30 -18.12
C THR A 164 13.39 9.09 -17.25
N ASN A 165 12.18 9.11 -16.69
CA ASN A 165 11.69 8.00 -15.89
C ASN A 165 11.19 6.87 -16.81
N HIS A 166 11.87 5.73 -16.80
CA HIS A 166 11.49 4.51 -17.54
C HIS A 166 10.61 3.57 -16.73
N LEU A 167 10.39 3.87 -15.44
CA LEU A 167 9.49 3.12 -14.58
C LEU A 167 8.07 3.68 -14.66
N PRO A 168 7.02 2.84 -14.65
CA PRO A 168 5.66 3.33 -14.55
C PRO A 168 5.48 4.10 -13.22
N ALA A 169 4.69 5.18 -13.22
CA ALA A 169 4.49 6.03 -12.02
C ALA A 169 3.97 5.24 -10.78
N ASN A 170 3.37 4.07 -10.99
CA ASN A 170 2.89 3.19 -9.92
C ASN A 170 3.99 2.36 -9.23
N ALA A 171 5.24 2.45 -9.69
CA ALA A 171 6.40 1.82 -9.07
C ALA A 171 6.73 2.43 -7.70
N GLY A 172 6.20 3.62 -7.38
CA GLY A 172 6.46 4.32 -6.13
C GLY A 172 7.90 4.83 -6.01
N ILE A 173 8.67 4.77 -7.09
CA ILE A 173 10.06 5.22 -7.21
C ILE A 173 10.32 5.60 -8.67
N THR A 174 11.14 6.62 -8.91
CA THR A 174 11.55 7.02 -10.27
C THR A 174 12.80 6.24 -10.71
N SER A 175 13.08 6.17 -12.01
CA SER A 175 14.35 5.58 -12.52
C SER A 175 15.57 6.25 -11.91
N ARG A 176 15.53 7.58 -11.72
CA ARG A 176 16.57 8.35 -11.04
C ARG A 176 16.76 7.88 -9.59
N ASP A 177 15.68 7.78 -8.84
CA ASP A 177 15.76 7.42 -7.41
C ASP A 177 16.13 5.93 -7.23
N LEU A 178 15.71 5.06 -8.15
CA LEU A 178 16.15 3.66 -8.20
C LEU A 178 17.62 3.54 -8.56
N LEU A 179 18.12 4.36 -9.50
CA LEU A 179 19.54 4.43 -9.83
C LEU A 179 20.35 4.95 -8.63
N ALA A 180 19.87 6.01 -7.96
CA ALA A 180 20.47 6.51 -6.73
C ALA A 180 20.54 5.43 -5.65
N PHE A 181 19.49 4.61 -5.53
CA PHE A 181 19.45 3.49 -4.59
C PHE A 181 20.51 2.44 -4.91
N PHE A 182 20.61 2.04 -6.18
CA PHE A 182 21.62 1.08 -6.61
C PHE A 182 23.05 1.61 -6.42
N LEU A 183 23.29 2.88 -6.71
CA LEU A 183 24.59 3.52 -6.49
C LEU A 183 24.94 3.62 -5.01
N PHE A 184 23.99 4.03 -4.16
CA PHE A 184 24.20 4.09 -2.72
C PHE A 184 24.49 2.69 -2.18
N TRP A 185 23.71 1.69 -2.57
CA TRP A 185 23.94 0.29 -2.17
C TRP A 185 25.34 -0.21 -2.54
N ILE A 186 25.84 0.11 -3.74
CA ILE A 186 27.23 -0.21 -4.14
C ILE A 186 28.26 0.48 -3.24
N ILE A 187 28.02 1.74 -2.86
CA ILE A 187 28.90 2.49 -1.96
C ILE A 187 28.96 1.83 -0.57
N GLU A 188 27.88 1.20 -0.10
CA GLU A 188 27.85 0.51 1.19
C GLU A 188 28.75 -0.75 1.19
N MET A 189 28.80 -1.50 0.07
CA MET A 189 29.41 -2.84 -0.02
C MET A 189 30.84 -2.98 0.50
N PRO A 190 31.80 -2.07 0.23
CA PRO A 190 33.16 -2.19 0.76
C PRO A 190 33.22 -2.14 2.30
N PHE A 191 32.33 -1.36 2.91
CA PHE A 191 32.28 -1.20 4.37
C PHE A 191 31.65 -2.42 5.06
N LEU A 192 30.73 -3.08 4.37
CA LEU A 192 30.09 -4.34 4.79
C LEU A 192 31.09 -5.49 4.92
N ALA A 193 32.22 -5.46 4.19
CA ALA A 193 33.29 -6.45 4.31
C ALA A 193 34.19 -6.26 5.55
N VAL A 194 34.02 -5.16 6.30
CA VAL A 194 34.88 -4.82 7.45
C VAL A 194 34.31 -5.40 8.74
N HIS A 195 35.07 -6.28 9.38
CA HIS A 195 34.67 -6.89 10.64
C HIS A 195 34.37 -5.83 11.73
N PRO A 196 33.33 -6.02 12.59
CA PRO A 196 32.93 -5.08 13.64
C PRO A 196 34.06 -4.59 14.58
N ARG A 197 35.08 -5.42 14.80
CA ARG A 197 36.30 -5.04 15.55
C ARG A 197 37.03 -3.82 14.96
N LYS A 198 37.00 -3.65 13.63
CA LYS A 198 37.77 -2.62 12.91
C LYS A 198 36.91 -1.46 12.38
N ILE A 199 35.58 -1.62 12.28
CA ILE A 199 34.68 -0.59 11.73
C ILE A 199 34.57 0.68 12.61
N LYS A 200 34.99 0.62 13.89
CA LYS A 200 34.94 1.73 14.85
C LYS A 200 35.55 3.07 14.37
N PHE A 201 36.44 3.03 13.38
CA PHE A 201 37.02 4.25 12.78
C PHE A 201 36.03 5.01 11.89
N LEU A 202 35.11 4.31 11.23
CA LEU A 202 34.02 4.92 10.48
C LEU A 202 33.11 5.70 11.45
N PHE A 203 32.71 5.06 12.56
CA PHE A 203 31.91 5.70 13.60
C PHE A 203 32.62 6.90 14.24
N ALA A 204 33.95 6.85 14.39
CA ALA A 204 34.72 8.00 14.88
C ALA A 204 34.63 9.20 13.92
N ALA A 205 34.78 8.98 12.61
CA ALA A 205 34.66 10.04 11.61
C ALA A 205 33.23 10.62 11.58
N GLU A 206 32.22 9.75 11.57
CA GLU A 206 30.81 10.15 11.59
C GLU A 206 30.42 10.94 12.83
N SER A 207 30.97 10.58 14.00
CA SER A 207 30.70 11.28 15.26
C SER A 207 31.16 12.74 15.28
N ILE A 208 31.93 13.16 14.28
CA ILE A 208 32.37 14.55 14.11
C ILE A 208 31.64 15.19 12.93
N ILE A 209 31.62 14.53 11.78
CA ILE A 209 31.08 15.09 10.53
C ILE A 209 29.56 15.30 10.64
N CYS A 210 28.82 14.29 11.10
CA CYS A 210 27.36 14.33 11.06
C CYS A 210 26.75 15.38 12.01
N PRO A 211 27.24 15.54 13.26
CA PRO A 211 26.80 16.65 14.11
C PRO A 211 27.03 18.03 13.48
N LEU A 212 28.19 18.26 12.86
CA LEU A 212 28.50 19.53 12.21
C LEU A 212 27.56 19.80 11.02
N THR A 213 27.25 18.77 10.23
CA THR A 213 26.25 18.85 9.15
C THR A 213 24.87 19.22 9.70
N CYS A 214 24.42 18.57 10.76
CA CYS A 214 23.12 18.84 11.39
C CYS A 214 23.06 20.27 11.95
N ILE A 215 24.11 20.71 12.64
CA ILE A 215 24.23 22.07 13.16
C ILE A 215 24.20 23.09 12.02
N GLY A 216 24.92 22.85 10.92
CA GLY A 216 24.94 23.74 9.76
C GLY A 216 23.56 23.92 9.13
N VAL A 217 22.84 22.81 8.88
CA VAL A 217 21.48 22.87 8.32
C VAL A 217 20.49 23.51 9.30
N PHE A 218 20.59 23.18 10.58
CA PHE A 218 19.77 23.79 11.63
C PHE A 218 20.00 25.30 11.71
N ALA A 219 21.25 25.75 11.77
CA ALA A 219 21.62 27.16 11.85
C ALA A 219 21.09 27.93 10.64
N TRP A 220 21.22 27.37 9.43
CA TRP A 220 20.68 27.96 8.21
C TRP A 220 19.15 28.11 8.29
N CYS A 221 18.44 27.06 8.72
CA CYS A 221 16.98 27.08 8.88
C CYS A 221 16.52 28.14 9.88
N VAL A 222 17.19 28.25 11.03
CA VAL A 222 16.88 29.23 12.07
C VAL A 222 17.16 30.65 11.60
N GLN A 223 18.30 30.88 10.93
CA GLN A 223 18.65 32.19 10.39
C GLN A 223 17.65 32.65 9.33
N TYR A 224 17.32 31.79 8.37
CA TYR A 224 16.37 32.09 7.30
C TYR A 224 14.93 32.27 7.82
N GLY A 225 14.52 31.45 8.79
CA GLY A 225 13.21 31.51 9.43
C GLY A 225 12.98 32.76 10.31
N GLY A 226 14.06 33.46 10.67
CA GLY A 226 14.03 34.59 11.61
C GLY A 226 13.90 34.14 13.07
N GLY A 227 14.46 32.98 13.40
CA GLY A 227 14.38 32.34 14.72
C GLY A 227 13.43 31.12 14.77
N ILE A 228 13.45 30.40 15.88
CA ILE A 228 12.43 29.38 16.18
C ILE A 228 11.19 30.13 16.67
N ARG A 229 10.12 30.16 15.86
CA ARG A 229 8.90 30.87 16.25
C ARG A 229 8.15 30.10 17.33
N MET A 230 8.23 30.58 18.58
CA MET A 230 7.81 29.84 19.77
C MET A 230 6.29 29.75 19.98
N ASN A 231 5.47 30.63 19.37
CA ASN A 231 4.06 30.82 19.74
C ASN A 231 3.02 30.78 18.58
N SER A 232 3.39 30.47 17.33
CA SER A 232 2.49 30.71 16.17
C SER A 232 2.31 29.55 15.21
N LEU A 233 2.57 28.31 15.63
CA LEU A 233 2.68 27.16 14.72
C LEU A 233 1.80 25.98 15.13
N SER A 234 0.48 26.19 15.14
CA SER A 234 -0.47 25.10 15.06
C SER A 234 -1.49 25.41 13.97
N SER A 235 -1.32 24.80 12.79
CA SER A 235 -2.34 24.77 11.73
C SER A 235 -3.52 23.84 12.07
N THR A 236 -3.60 23.39 13.32
CA THR A 236 -4.65 22.58 13.94
C THR A 236 -4.89 23.12 15.34
N THR A 237 -6.11 23.04 15.88
CA THR A 237 -6.39 23.36 17.29
C THR A 237 -5.39 22.63 18.20
N GLU A 238 -4.58 23.38 18.96
CA GLU A 238 -3.62 22.82 19.92
C GLU A 238 -4.32 21.78 20.81
N ALA A 239 -3.69 20.60 20.96
CA ALA A 239 -4.24 19.55 21.82
C ALA A 239 -4.27 20.03 23.29
N LYS A 240 -5.42 19.93 23.95
CA LYS A 240 -5.62 20.34 25.35
C LYS A 240 -6.22 19.21 26.20
N GLY A 241 -6.04 19.28 27.51
CA GLY A 241 -6.60 18.32 28.47
C GLY A 241 -6.11 16.87 28.22
N GLY A 242 -7.01 15.89 28.28
CA GLY A 242 -6.67 14.47 28.08
C GLY A 242 -6.09 14.16 26.69
N ALA A 243 -6.49 14.89 25.65
CA ALA A 243 -5.97 14.70 24.29
C ALA A 243 -4.48 15.04 24.19
N LEU A 244 -4.01 16.06 24.93
CA LEU A 244 -2.60 16.40 25.02
C LEU A 244 -1.79 15.26 25.65
N GLY A 245 -2.28 14.69 26.75
CA GLY A 245 -1.63 13.56 27.42
C GLY A 245 -1.44 12.35 26.49
N TRP A 246 -2.47 11.99 25.72
CA TRP A 246 -2.40 10.91 24.75
C TRP A 246 -1.49 11.22 23.56
N ALA A 247 -1.46 12.46 23.07
CA ALA A 247 -0.55 12.90 22.03
C ALA A 247 0.92 12.84 22.49
N MET A 248 1.20 13.26 23.72
CA MET A 248 2.54 13.17 24.33
C MET A 248 2.99 11.71 24.51
N LEU A 249 2.09 10.82 24.96
CA LEU A 249 2.36 9.38 25.06
C LEU A 249 2.65 8.75 23.70
N ASN A 250 1.87 9.12 22.67
CA ASN A 250 2.12 8.67 21.30
C ASN A 250 3.49 9.14 20.79
N GLY A 251 3.88 10.38 21.10
CA GLY A 251 5.21 10.91 20.80
C GLY A 251 6.33 10.11 21.47
N ILE A 252 6.18 9.80 22.76
CA ILE A 252 7.14 8.95 23.51
C ILE A 252 7.26 7.56 22.85
N ASN A 253 6.12 6.94 22.53
CA ASN A 253 6.05 5.63 21.90
C ASN A 253 6.70 5.60 20.51
N SER A 254 6.49 6.65 19.71
CA SER A 254 7.12 6.80 18.39
C SER A 254 8.65 6.85 18.49
N CYS A 255 9.18 7.66 19.41
CA CYS A 255 10.62 7.76 19.64
C CYS A 255 11.25 6.43 20.14
N LEU A 256 10.54 5.72 21.02
CA LEU A 256 10.97 4.40 21.52
C LEU A 256 10.96 3.34 20.41
N GLY A 257 9.94 3.35 19.54
CA GLY A 257 9.81 2.43 18.42
C GLY A 257 11.02 2.45 17.49
N VAL A 258 11.45 3.64 17.05
CA VAL A 258 12.62 3.81 16.16
C VAL A 258 13.92 3.36 16.82
N THR A 259 14.02 3.38 18.14
CA THR A 259 15.24 2.97 18.86
C THR A 259 15.24 1.48 19.19
N SER A 260 14.09 0.80 19.17
CA SER A 260 13.92 -0.54 19.75
C SER A 260 14.77 -1.63 19.11
N ALA A 261 14.84 -1.68 17.79
CA ALA A 261 15.62 -2.69 17.07
C ALA A 261 17.12 -2.64 17.44
N LEU A 262 17.60 -1.41 17.68
CA LEU A 262 18.96 -1.13 18.11
C LEU A 262 19.24 -1.49 19.57
N LEU A 263 18.25 -1.53 20.45
CA LEU A 263 18.49 -1.83 21.86
C LEU A 263 18.79 -3.32 22.07
N VAL A 264 18.16 -4.19 21.29
CA VAL A 264 18.32 -5.65 21.42
C VAL A 264 19.72 -6.13 21.01
N ASN A 265 20.36 -5.45 20.05
CA ASN A 265 21.64 -5.85 19.48
C ASN A 265 22.87 -5.42 20.30
N GLN A 266 22.68 -4.72 21.43
CA GLN A 266 23.79 -4.16 22.20
C GLN A 266 24.91 -5.17 22.52
N PRO A 267 24.62 -6.44 22.90
CA PRO A 267 25.65 -7.45 23.11
C PRO A 267 26.58 -7.66 21.92
N ASP A 268 26.11 -7.47 20.67
CA ASP A 268 26.92 -7.68 19.47
C ASP A 268 28.07 -6.67 19.35
N LEU A 269 27.91 -5.48 19.92
CA LEU A 269 28.95 -4.45 19.96
C LEU A 269 29.71 -4.46 21.28
N THR A 270 28.99 -4.57 22.41
CA THR A 270 29.61 -4.45 23.74
C THR A 270 30.53 -5.61 24.06
N ARG A 271 30.37 -6.77 23.40
CA ARG A 271 31.30 -7.89 23.50
C ARG A 271 32.74 -7.58 23.12
N TYR A 272 32.96 -6.55 22.29
CA TYR A 272 34.30 -6.11 21.89
C TYR A 272 34.91 -5.09 22.86
N THR A 273 34.23 -4.75 23.96
CA THR A 273 34.73 -3.76 24.92
C THR A 273 35.91 -4.28 25.73
N ARG A 274 36.88 -3.40 26.01
CA ARG A 274 38.07 -3.73 26.83
C ARG A 274 37.72 -4.02 28.28
N ARG A 275 36.72 -3.32 28.81
CA ARG A 275 36.32 -3.37 30.22
C ARG A 275 34.80 -3.17 30.32
N PRO A 276 34.11 -3.85 31.25
CA PRO A 276 32.67 -3.70 31.42
C PRO A 276 32.20 -2.25 31.63
N LYS A 277 33.00 -1.42 32.31
CA LYS A 277 32.72 0.01 32.53
C LYS A 277 32.72 0.87 31.26
N ASP A 278 33.27 0.37 30.15
CA ASP A 278 33.25 1.09 28.88
C ASP A 278 31.84 1.07 28.24
N ALA A 279 31.05 0.03 28.49
CA ALA A 279 29.60 -0.04 28.22
C ALA A 279 28.75 0.39 29.44
N GLY A 280 29.29 1.31 30.26
CA GLY A 280 28.66 1.80 31.49
C GLY A 280 27.92 3.12 31.32
N TRP A 281 27.83 3.93 32.39
CA TRP A 281 27.09 5.20 32.41
C TRP A 281 27.50 6.19 31.30
N ARG A 282 28.78 6.16 30.87
CA ARG A 282 29.29 7.01 29.77
C ARG A 282 28.54 6.77 28.46
N GLN A 283 28.16 5.51 28.19
CA GLN A 283 27.34 5.15 27.06
C GLN A 283 25.92 5.74 27.19
N VAL A 284 25.33 5.69 28.38
CA VAL A 284 23.99 6.27 28.66
C VAL A 284 23.98 7.76 28.38
N SER A 285 24.95 8.50 28.94
CA SER A 285 25.06 9.94 28.71
C SER A 285 25.23 10.24 27.22
N SER A 286 26.07 9.47 26.53
CA SER A 286 26.26 9.61 25.08
C SER A 286 24.96 9.47 24.30
N ILE A 287 24.18 8.41 24.54
CA ILE A 287 22.88 8.17 23.89
C ILE A 287 21.92 9.31 24.19
N PHE A 288 21.77 9.66 25.47
CA PHE A 288 20.79 10.63 25.93
C PHE A 288 21.02 12.01 25.31
N PHE A 289 22.25 12.54 25.39
CA PHE A 289 22.55 13.88 24.88
C PHE A 289 22.51 13.92 23.34
N SER A 290 23.15 12.96 22.67
CA SER A 290 23.20 12.96 21.21
C SER A 290 21.81 12.84 20.58
N LYS A 291 20.94 11.95 21.09
CA LYS A 291 19.56 11.81 20.60
C LYS A 291 18.68 13.01 20.94
N THR A 292 18.86 13.62 22.11
CA THR A 292 18.07 14.80 22.48
C THR A 292 18.42 16.00 21.59
N LEU A 293 19.71 16.18 21.27
CA LEU A 293 20.16 17.25 20.38
C LEU A 293 19.64 17.10 18.95
N ILE A 294 19.74 15.92 18.35
CA ILE A 294 19.24 15.72 16.97
C ILE A 294 17.72 15.91 16.87
N PHE A 295 16.95 15.45 17.87
CA PHE A 295 15.51 15.69 17.92
C PHE A 295 15.19 17.17 18.03
N PHE A 296 15.92 17.90 18.89
CA PHE A 296 15.80 19.35 18.98
C PHE A 296 16.12 20.03 17.64
N PHE A 297 17.19 19.61 16.94
CA PHE A 297 17.54 20.17 15.63
C PHE A 297 16.45 19.91 14.58
N GLY A 298 15.90 18.70 14.52
CA GLY A 298 14.81 18.37 13.60
C GLY A 298 13.53 19.17 13.87
N ILE A 299 13.11 19.22 15.14
CA ILE A 299 11.96 20.00 15.60
C ILE A 299 12.15 21.48 15.26
N GLY A 300 13.28 22.06 15.69
CA GLY A 300 13.54 23.49 15.59
C GLY A 300 13.78 23.95 14.15
N ALA A 301 14.46 23.17 13.31
CA ALA A 301 14.65 23.48 11.90
C ALA A 301 13.32 23.51 11.16
N THR A 302 12.47 22.48 11.36
CA THR A 302 11.14 22.39 10.74
C THR A 302 10.26 23.56 11.19
N ALA A 303 10.24 23.84 12.50
CA ALA A 303 9.48 24.96 13.06
C ALA A 303 9.97 26.33 12.56
N ALA A 304 11.27 26.51 12.34
CA ALA A 304 11.84 27.77 11.85
C ALA A 304 11.45 28.08 10.40
N VAL A 305 11.53 27.11 9.49
CA VAL A 305 11.28 27.35 8.06
C VAL A 305 9.82 27.21 7.65
N GLN A 306 8.98 26.51 8.42
CA GLN A 306 7.57 26.28 8.08
C GLN A 306 6.82 27.58 7.79
N GLY A 307 7.02 28.62 8.61
CA GLY A 307 6.36 29.92 8.42
C GLY A 307 6.80 30.70 7.17
N LYS A 308 7.95 30.35 6.57
CA LYS A 308 8.46 30.96 5.33
C LYS A 308 8.15 30.12 4.11
N PHE A 309 8.21 28.80 4.24
CA PHE A 309 8.01 27.87 3.12
C PHE A 309 6.56 27.42 2.95
N GLY A 310 5.67 27.71 3.92
CA GLY A 310 4.26 27.29 3.89
C GLY A 310 4.05 25.79 4.13
N HIS A 311 5.13 25.04 4.35
CA HIS A 311 5.13 23.58 4.51
C HIS A 311 6.13 23.13 5.57
N ALA A 312 5.76 22.14 6.38
CA ALA A 312 6.65 21.50 7.34
C ALA A 312 7.47 20.40 6.64
N TYR A 313 8.71 20.72 6.24
CA TYR A 313 9.64 19.74 5.67
C TYR A 313 10.35 18.97 6.78
N TRP A 314 9.84 17.78 7.08
CA TRP A 314 10.35 16.94 8.17
C TRP A 314 11.48 16.01 7.73
N ASN A 315 11.61 15.68 6.43
CA ASN A 315 12.75 14.94 5.88
C ASN A 315 13.81 15.87 5.28
N GLN A 316 15.08 15.46 5.39
CA GLN A 316 16.22 16.29 5.00
C GLN A 316 16.34 16.42 3.49
N TRP A 317 16.11 15.34 2.73
CA TRP A 317 16.18 15.43 1.26
C TRP A 317 15.09 16.33 0.69
N ASP A 318 13.89 16.34 1.27
CA ASP A 318 12.81 17.24 0.85
C ASP A 318 13.14 18.69 1.21
N LEU A 319 13.65 18.92 2.43
CA LEU A 319 14.13 20.24 2.87
C LEU A 319 15.25 20.77 1.95
N LEU A 320 16.25 19.94 1.64
CA LEU A 320 17.39 20.35 0.80
C LEU A 320 16.95 20.57 -0.66
N ASN A 321 16.05 19.75 -1.20
CA ASN A 321 15.45 20.00 -2.52
C ASN A 321 14.64 21.30 -2.52
N ALA A 322 13.86 21.57 -1.47
CA ALA A 322 13.09 22.80 -1.34
C ALA A 322 13.97 24.06 -1.26
N ILE A 323 15.18 23.94 -0.70
CA ILE A 323 16.21 24.99 -0.71
C ILE A 323 16.75 25.15 -2.14
N LEU A 324 17.10 24.07 -2.83
CA LEU A 324 17.59 24.11 -4.20
C LEU A 324 16.56 24.69 -5.19
N ASP A 325 15.28 24.36 -5.02
CA ASP A 325 14.19 24.87 -5.86
C ASP A 325 14.01 26.39 -5.74
N ARG A 326 14.32 26.97 -4.56
CA ARG A 326 14.13 28.41 -4.27
C ARG A 326 15.39 29.24 -4.48
N PHE A 327 16.55 28.65 -4.26
CA PHE A 327 17.83 29.37 -4.21
C PHE A 327 18.84 28.84 -5.21
N TRP A 328 18.38 28.39 -6.38
CA TRP A 328 19.25 27.76 -7.39
C TRP A 328 20.46 28.65 -7.73
N GLY A 329 21.66 28.18 -7.37
CA GLY A 329 22.91 28.92 -7.56
C GLY A 329 24.12 28.21 -6.94
N PRO A 330 25.35 28.66 -7.21
CA PRO A 330 26.57 27.96 -6.77
C PRO A 330 26.67 27.79 -5.26
N ALA A 331 26.30 28.82 -4.48
CA ALA A 331 26.35 28.77 -3.02
C ALA A 331 25.34 27.77 -2.43
N ALA A 332 24.08 27.78 -2.91
CA ALA A 332 23.06 26.84 -2.45
C ALA A 332 23.38 25.39 -2.85
N ARG A 333 23.90 25.19 -4.07
CA ARG A 333 24.37 23.88 -4.54
C ARG A 333 25.53 23.36 -3.70
N ALA A 334 26.53 24.19 -3.39
CA ALA A 334 27.64 23.81 -2.52
C ALA A 334 27.16 23.47 -1.10
N GLY A 335 26.31 24.32 -0.50
CA GLY A 335 25.74 24.06 0.82
C GLY A 335 24.93 22.77 0.88
N CYS A 336 24.02 22.56 -0.07
CA CYS A 336 23.21 21.35 -0.14
C CYS A 336 24.03 20.11 -0.47
N PHE A 337 25.13 20.23 -1.23
CA PHE A 337 26.06 19.13 -1.50
C PHE A 337 26.71 18.63 -0.21
N PHE A 338 27.33 19.53 0.57
CA PHE A 338 27.98 19.15 1.83
C PHE A 338 26.98 18.67 2.89
N ALA A 339 25.79 19.28 2.94
CA ALA A 339 24.71 18.82 3.78
C ALA A 339 24.27 17.39 3.42
N SER A 340 24.01 17.15 2.13
CA SER A 340 23.61 15.83 1.62
C SER A 340 24.69 14.78 1.83
N PHE A 341 25.96 15.14 1.64
CA PHE A 341 27.09 14.24 1.91
C PHE A 341 27.17 13.84 3.38
N GLY A 342 27.08 14.80 4.31
CA GLY A 342 27.11 14.52 5.74
C GLY A 342 25.95 13.64 6.20
N PHE A 343 24.73 13.91 5.70
CA PHE A 343 23.58 13.07 6.01
C PHE A 343 23.68 11.68 5.34
N ALA A 344 24.16 11.58 4.09
CA ALA A 344 24.36 10.28 3.43
C ALA A 344 25.41 9.42 4.16
N LEU A 345 26.49 10.04 4.64
CA LEU A 345 27.49 9.40 5.49
C LEU A 345 26.88 8.92 6.81
N SER A 346 26.02 9.71 7.45
CA SER A 346 25.31 9.29 8.67
C SER A 346 24.43 8.05 8.44
N VAL A 347 23.75 7.99 7.29
CA VAL A 347 22.89 6.86 6.94
C VAL A 347 23.71 5.60 6.69
N LEU A 348 24.83 5.71 5.97
CA LEU A 348 25.79 4.61 5.77
C LEU A 348 26.23 4.02 7.12
N GLY A 349 26.66 4.86 8.05
CA GLY A 349 27.10 4.47 9.39
C GLY A 349 26.03 3.75 10.21
N VAL A 350 24.84 4.35 10.27
CA VAL A 350 23.66 3.77 10.94
C VAL A 350 23.33 2.42 10.32
N ASN A 351 23.36 2.32 9.00
CA ASN A 351 22.98 1.11 8.31
C ASN A 351 23.95 -0.04 8.62
N ILE A 352 25.25 0.24 8.61
CA ILE A 352 26.27 -0.73 9.00
C ILE A 352 26.11 -1.10 10.49
N GLY A 353 26.04 -0.08 11.34
CA GLY A 353 26.10 -0.24 12.79
C GLY A 353 24.85 -0.88 13.43
N CYS A 354 23.67 -0.60 12.89
CA CYS A 354 22.39 -0.98 13.50
C CYS A 354 21.70 -2.12 12.78
N ASN A 355 22.01 -2.34 11.50
CA ASN A 355 21.30 -3.31 10.66
C ASN A 355 22.24 -4.40 10.14
N ALA A 356 23.38 -4.01 9.57
CA ALA A 356 24.32 -4.97 8.97
C ALA A 356 25.05 -5.84 10.00
N ILE A 357 25.69 -5.22 11.00
CA ILE A 357 26.41 -5.95 12.07
C ILE A 357 25.47 -6.92 12.80
N PRO A 358 24.28 -6.49 13.23
CA PRO A 358 23.38 -7.35 13.97
C PRO A 358 22.78 -8.45 13.09
N PHE A 359 22.49 -8.17 11.81
CA PHE A 359 22.08 -9.22 10.86
C PHE A 359 23.18 -10.26 10.65
N GLY A 360 24.42 -9.81 10.45
CA GLY A 360 25.58 -10.70 10.32
C GLY A 360 25.76 -11.58 11.57
N ALA A 361 25.60 -11.02 12.76
CA ALA A 361 25.62 -11.77 14.02
C ALA A 361 24.48 -12.81 14.07
N ASP A 362 23.24 -12.43 13.75
CA ASP A 362 22.09 -13.35 13.78
C ASP A 362 22.25 -14.53 12.85
N VAL A 363 22.56 -14.29 11.58
CA VAL A 363 22.66 -15.37 10.60
C VAL A 363 23.85 -16.29 10.94
N THR A 364 24.93 -15.74 11.48
CA THR A 364 26.02 -16.54 12.07
C THR A 364 25.48 -17.41 13.22
N GLY A 365 24.53 -16.92 14.01
CA GLY A 365 23.83 -17.69 15.05
C GLY A 365 22.85 -18.76 14.52
N LEU A 366 22.19 -18.50 13.39
CA LEU A 366 21.20 -19.40 12.77
C LEU A 366 21.86 -20.54 11.98
N VAL A 367 22.90 -20.23 11.21
CA VAL A 367 23.60 -21.16 10.31
C VAL A 367 25.14 -21.03 10.42
N PRO A 368 25.71 -21.29 11.62
CA PRO A 368 27.13 -21.05 11.93
C PRO A 368 28.14 -21.83 11.09
N LYS A 369 27.70 -22.94 10.46
CA LYS A 369 28.56 -23.77 9.59
C LYS A 369 28.80 -23.14 8.23
N LEU A 370 27.86 -22.34 7.74
CA LEU A 370 27.88 -21.80 6.37
C LEU A 370 28.43 -20.38 6.31
N PHE A 371 28.26 -19.59 7.37
CA PHE A 371 28.54 -18.18 7.31
C PHE A 371 29.31 -17.59 8.50
N THR A 372 30.04 -16.51 8.20
CA THR A 372 30.72 -15.61 9.13
C THR A 372 30.07 -14.24 9.06
N ILE A 373 30.30 -13.39 10.07
CA ILE A 373 29.72 -12.03 10.12
C ILE A 373 30.06 -11.24 8.85
N ALA A 374 31.27 -11.40 8.28
CA ALA A 374 31.70 -10.67 7.07
C ALA A 374 31.22 -11.29 5.74
N ALA A 375 30.74 -12.54 5.72
CA ALA A 375 30.39 -13.26 4.50
C ALA A 375 29.02 -12.94 3.91
N ILE A 376 28.08 -12.50 4.75
CA ILE A 376 26.67 -12.38 4.39
C ILE A 376 26.27 -10.95 4.09
N ILE A 377 27.05 -9.96 4.53
CA ILE A 377 26.63 -8.56 4.48
C ILE A 377 26.50 -8.06 3.01
N ALA A 378 27.04 -8.77 2.03
CA ALA A 378 26.92 -8.49 0.60
C ALA A 378 25.64 -9.04 -0.08
N LEU A 379 24.78 -9.76 0.64
CA LEU A 379 23.65 -10.47 0.07
C LEU A 379 22.45 -10.33 1.02
N PHE A 380 21.41 -9.63 0.55
CA PHE A 380 19.98 -9.81 0.88
C PHE A 380 19.18 -8.64 1.51
N PRO A 381 17.95 -8.41 1.00
CA PRO A 381 16.94 -7.49 1.53
C PRO A 381 15.75 -8.22 2.25
N PRO A 382 14.73 -7.51 2.80
CA PRO A 382 14.14 -7.90 4.10
C PRO A 382 12.77 -8.57 4.26
N SER A 383 12.47 -9.03 5.49
CA SER A 383 11.16 -9.54 5.99
C SER A 383 10.88 -9.12 7.46
N VAL A 384 9.68 -9.34 8.05
CA VAL A 384 9.15 -8.67 9.30
C VAL A 384 9.02 -9.57 10.56
N LEU A 385 9.29 -9.06 11.79
CA LEU A 385 8.59 -9.33 13.10
C LEU A 385 9.23 -8.61 14.33
N ASN A 386 8.47 -8.27 15.39
CA ASN A 386 8.87 -7.31 16.45
C ASN A 386 9.76 -7.85 17.62
N SER A 387 10.29 -6.96 18.48
CA SER A 387 11.39 -7.17 19.45
C SER A 387 11.06 -7.78 20.84
N HIS A 388 12.08 -8.28 21.56
CA HIS A 388 11.97 -9.15 22.77
C HIS A 388 12.86 -8.73 23.97
N ALA A 389 13.38 -7.51 23.99
CA ALA A 389 14.40 -6.99 24.92
C ALA A 389 14.12 -7.21 26.43
N GLN A 390 12.88 -7.02 26.84
CA GLN A 390 12.43 -6.96 28.23
C GLN A 390 12.66 -8.26 29.02
N ILE A 391 12.46 -9.42 28.38
CA ILE A 391 12.64 -10.71 29.05
C ILE A 391 14.12 -10.95 29.37
N ILE A 392 15.02 -10.55 28.47
CA ILE A 392 16.47 -10.68 28.67
C ILE A 392 16.95 -9.81 29.85
N ILE A 393 16.42 -8.59 29.97
CA ILE A 393 16.76 -7.68 31.08
C ILE A 393 16.31 -8.30 32.41
N VAL A 394 15.07 -8.80 32.48
CA VAL A 394 14.54 -9.38 33.72
C VAL A 394 15.27 -10.66 34.09
N ASP A 395 15.50 -11.53 33.10
CA ASP A 395 16.26 -12.77 33.28
C ASP A 395 17.66 -12.51 33.84
N TYR A 396 18.37 -11.54 33.26
CA TYR A 396 19.71 -11.18 33.69
C TYR A 396 19.72 -10.54 35.07
N PHE A 397 19.06 -9.39 35.27
CA PHE A 397 19.25 -8.60 36.49
C PHE A 397 18.53 -9.18 37.72
N PHE A 398 17.34 -9.74 37.53
CA PHE A 398 16.47 -10.11 38.64
C PHE A 398 16.42 -11.62 38.88
N ILE A 399 16.32 -12.43 37.82
CA ILE A 399 16.19 -13.89 37.97
C ILE A 399 17.55 -14.53 38.24
N LYS A 400 18.53 -14.30 37.37
CA LYS A 400 19.87 -14.87 37.49
C LYS A 400 20.85 -14.00 38.28
N ARG A 401 20.42 -12.78 38.67
CA ARG A 401 21.24 -11.79 39.39
C ARG A 401 22.60 -11.56 38.70
N GLY A 402 22.61 -11.49 37.38
CA GLY A 402 23.76 -11.22 36.56
C GLY A 402 24.69 -12.42 36.34
N ASN A 403 24.33 -13.62 36.80
CA ASN A 403 25.14 -14.83 36.71
C ASN A 403 24.75 -15.70 35.50
N ILE A 404 25.63 -15.80 34.51
CA ILE A 404 25.48 -16.66 33.33
C ILE A 404 26.63 -17.67 33.31
N HIS A 405 26.30 -18.96 33.20
CA HIS A 405 27.27 -20.01 32.94
C HIS A 405 27.62 -20.09 31.44
N THR A 406 28.84 -19.72 31.05
CA THR A 406 29.24 -19.58 29.65
C THR A 406 29.35 -20.92 28.92
N PRO A 407 29.97 -21.98 29.47
CA PRO A 407 30.08 -23.27 28.79
C PRO A 407 28.73 -23.88 28.40
N SER A 408 27.71 -23.74 29.26
CA SER A 408 26.36 -24.24 28.96
C SER A 408 25.70 -23.57 27.76
N LEU A 409 26.14 -22.37 27.35
CA LEU A 409 25.65 -21.70 26.12
C LEU A 409 26.07 -22.44 24.84
N PHE A 410 27.01 -23.37 24.93
CA PHE A 410 27.55 -24.13 23.80
C PHE A 410 27.28 -25.64 23.89
N ASN A 411 26.62 -26.09 24.96
CA ASN A 411 26.31 -27.50 25.20
C ASN A 411 24.81 -27.80 24.97
N PRO A 412 24.45 -28.55 23.91
CA PRO A 412 23.06 -28.90 23.60
C PRO A 412 22.56 -30.17 24.31
N SER A 413 23.32 -30.75 25.26
CA SER A 413 22.90 -31.96 25.96
C SER A 413 21.61 -31.72 26.76
N LYS A 414 20.78 -32.76 26.90
CA LYS A 414 19.56 -32.68 27.73
C LYS A 414 19.84 -32.33 29.20
N SER A 415 21.06 -32.60 29.66
CA SER A 415 21.56 -32.28 31.00
C SER A 415 22.13 -30.85 31.13
N SER A 416 22.23 -30.09 30.04
CA SER A 416 22.76 -28.73 30.05
C SER A 416 21.75 -27.74 30.62
N LEU A 417 22.26 -26.76 31.37
CA LEU A 417 21.48 -25.73 32.07
C LEU A 417 20.43 -25.03 31.19
N TYR A 418 20.80 -24.69 29.95
CA TYR A 418 19.92 -23.94 29.03
C TYR A 418 19.16 -24.84 28.04
N PHE A 419 19.15 -26.15 28.25
CA PHE A 419 18.34 -27.05 27.43
C PHE A 419 16.85 -26.90 27.76
N TYR A 420 16.48 -26.59 29.00
CA TYR A 420 15.07 -26.45 29.42
C TYR A 420 14.19 -27.64 28.95
N THR A 421 12.94 -27.38 28.56
CA THR A 421 12.00 -28.39 28.06
C THR A 421 12.18 -28.54 26.56
N CYS A 422 12.82 -29.63 26.12
CA CYS A 422 13.06 -29.92 24.71
C CYS A 422 13.79 -28.78 23.96
N GLY A 423 14.70 -28.06 24.61
CA GLY A 423 15.42 -26.91 24.04
C GLY A 423 14.69 -25.56 24.14
N TRP A 424 13.51 -25.51 24.74
CA TRP A 424 12.69 -24.30 24.85
C TRP A 424 12.43 -23.90 26.30
N ASN A 425 12.63 -22.62 26.61
CA ASN A 425 12.10 -22.02 27.83
C ASN A 425 10.64 -21.60 27.61
N LEU A 426 9.70 -22.50 27.91
CA LEU A 426 8.27 -22.26 27.72
C LEU A 426 7.74 -21.08 28.56
N ARG A 427 8.38 -20.79 29.71
CA ARG A 427 8.05 -19.61 30.53
C ARG A 427 8.30 -18.31 29.78
N ALA A 428 9.48 -18.19 29.16
CA ALA A 428 9.85 -17.02 28.36
C ALA A 428 8.93 -16.87 27.13
N LEU A 429 8.66 -17.97 26.42
CA LEU A 429 7.76 -17.97 25.26
C LEU A 429 6.34 -17.54 25.63
N GLY A 430 5.76 -18.12 26.70
CA GLY A 430 4.42 -17.78 27.17
C GLY A 430 4.30 -16.31 27.59
N CYS A 431 5.28 -15.78 28.33
CA CYS A 431 5.30 -14.37 28.73
C CYS A 431 5.40 -13.43 27.53
N TRP A 432 6.21 -13.79 26.52
CA TRP A 432 6.31 -13.02 25.30
C TRP A 432 4.98 -12.97 24.54
N VAL A 433 4.35 -14.13 24.30
CA VAL A 433 3.05 -14.21 23.60
C VAL A 433 1.98 -13.40 24.34
N CYS A 434 1.86 -13.57 25.67
CA CYS A 434 0.89 -12.85 26.47
C CYS A 434 1.10 -11.33 26.40
N SER A 435 2.35 -10.86 26.41
CA SER A 435 2.66 -9.43 26.28
C SER A 435 2.32 -8.88 24.90
N ALA A 436 2.57 -9.64 23.83
CA ALA A 436 2.32 -9.19 22.45
C ALA A 436 0.81 -8.99 22.18
N VAL A 437 -0.06 -9.75 22.86
CA VAL A 437 -1.52 -9.65 22.72
C VAL A 437 -2.04 -8.24 23.03
N PHE A 438 -1.43 -7.51 23.97
CA PHE A 438 -1.86 -6.15 24.30
C PHE A 438 -1.71 -5.17 23.14
N GLY A 439 -0.72 -5.37 22.26
CA GLY A 439 -0.50 -4.51 21.09
C GLY A 439 -1.44 -4.79 19.91
N ILE A 440 -2.08 -5.96 19.86
CA ILE A 440 -2.87 -6.43 18.70
C ILE A 440 -4.12 -5.56 18.45
N PRO A 441 -4.98 -5.26 19.45
CA PRO A 441 -6.15 -4.42 19.23
C PRO A 441 -5.77 -3.04 18.68
N GLY A 442 -4.70 -2.46 19.23
CA GLY A 442 -4.16 -1.21 18.77
C GLY A 442 -3.66 -1.22 17.33
N LEU A 443 -2.93 -2.27 16.95
CA LEU A 443 -2.45 -2.47 15.59
C LEU A 443 -3.61 -2.59 14.60
N ILE A 444 -4.70 -3.29 14.97
CA ILE A 444 -5.92 -3.36 14.17
C ILE A 444 -6.53 -1.96 14.02
N GLY A 445 -6.56 -1.17 15.10
CA GLY A 445 -7.04 0.21 15.09
C GLY A 445 -6.23 1.16 14.20
N ALA A 446 -4.92 0.98 14.11
CA ALA A 446 -4.07 1.80 13.25
C ALA A 446 -4.42 1.66 11.76
N TYR A 447 -4.81 0.46 11.31
CA TYR A 447 -5.27 0.22 9.93
C TYR A 447 -6.78 0.46 9.76
N HIS A 448 -7.56 0.29 10.82
CA HIS A 448 -9.01 0.40 10.81
C HIS A 448 -9.53 1.13 12.07
N PRO A 449 -9.43 2.48 12.10
CA PRO A 449 -9.70 3.27 13.30
C PRO A 449 -11.11 3.10 13.89
N THR A 450 -12.08 2.68 13.08
CA THR A 450 -13.49 2.48 13.50
C THR A 450 -13.79 1.08 14.02
N TRP A 451 -12.84 0.13 13.95
CA TRP A 451 -13.08 -1.27 14.36
C TRP A 451 -12.74 -1.54 15.81
N VAL A 452 -12.03 -0.63 16.47
CA VAL A 452 -11.60 -0.80 17.85
C VAL A 452 -12.05 0.39 18.67
N ALA A 453 -12.45 0.14 19.92
CA ALA A 453 -12.85 1.19 20.83
C ALA A 453 -11.67 2.14 21.08
N MET A 454 -11.96 3.39 21.45
CA MET A 454 -10.93 4.39 21.79
C MET A 454 -9.92 3.88 22.83
N ALA A 455 -10.34 3.05 23.78
CA ALA A 455 -9.45 2.41 24.75
C ALA A 455 -8.35 1.55 24.08
N ALA A 456 -8.67 0.81 23.02
CA ALA A 456 -7.70 0.00 22.28
C ALA A 456 -6.72 0.88 21.47
N THR A 457 -7.19 2.01 20.94
CA THR A 457 -6.34 3.04 20.32
C THR A 457 -5.37 3.65 21.32
N HIS A 458 -5.84 3.95 22.54
CA HIS A 458 -5.00 4.45 23.63
C HIS A 458 -3.96 3.43 24.11
N ILE A 459 -4.34 2.15 24.22
CA ILE A 459 -3.40 1.06 24.50
C ILE A 459 -2.28 1.02 23.45
N TYR A 460 -2.62 1.21 22.16
CA TYR A 460 -1.63 1.28 21.07
C TYR A 460 -0.66 2.46 21.20
N GLN A 461 -1.17 3.63 21.59
CA GLN A 461 -0.36 4.83 21.82
C GLN A 461 0.66 4.63 22.95
N THR A 462 0.42 3.65 23.82
CA THR A 462 1.36 3.19 24.86
C THR A 462 2.03 1.85 24.55
N GLY A 463 1.91 1.37 23.31
CA GLY A 463 2.17 -0.01 22.91
C GLY A 463 3.56 -0.53 23.30
N TRP A 464 4.60 0.27 23.13
CA TRP A 464 5.94 -0.08 23.53
C TRP A 464 6.04 -0.28 25.04
N VAL A 465 5.56 0.71 25.82
CA VAL A 465 5.66 0.74 27.28
C VAL A 465 4.84 -0.39 27.91
N ILE A 466 3.61 -0.59 27.43
CA ILE A 466 2.72 -1.61 27.98
C ILE A 466 3.22 -3.02 27.67
N CYS A 467 3.66 -3.29 26.44
CA CYS A 467 4.20 -4.60 26.07
C CYS A 467 5.52 -4.90 26.80
N PHE A 468 6.41 -3.90 26.91
CA PHE A 468 7.67 -4.02 27.65
C PHE A 468 7.40 -4.35 29.12
N THR A 469 6.55 -3.55 29.78
CA THR A 469 6.25 -3.70 31.20
C THR A 469 5.50 -5.01 31.48
N ALA A 470 4.52 -5.36 30.64
CA ALA A 470 3.77 -6.60 30.78
C ALA A 470 4.68 -7.83 30.69
N ALA A 471 5.56 -7.92 29.69
CA ALA A 471 6.48 -9.06 29.61
C ALA A 471 7.50 -9.07 30.74
N ALA A 472 7.99 -7.91 31.19
CA ALA A 472 8.90 -7.82 32.33
C ALA A 472 8.24 -8.35 33.63
N VAL A 473 7.04 -7.87 33.95
CA VAL A 473 6.30 -8.28 35.15
C VAL A 473 5.88 -9.75 35.09
N LEU A 474 5.32 -10.19 33.96
CA LEU A 474 4.89 -11.59 33.79
C LEU A 474 6.07 -12.55 33.93
N TYR A 475 7.20 -12.25 33.29
CA TYR A 475 8.38 -13.11 33.39
C TYR A 475 8.97 -13.13 34.80
N TYR A 476 9.00 -11.98 35.49
CA TYR A 476 9.44 -11.92 36.88
C TYR A 476 8.53 -12.77 37.78
N ALA A 477 7.20 -12.58 37.70
CA ALA A 477 6.22 -13.28 38.51
C ALA A 477 6.26 -14.80 38.31
N VAL A 478 6.34 -15.27 37.05
CA VAL A 478 6.42 -16.71 36.75
C VAL A 478 7.68 -17.34 37.35
N ASN A 479 8.80 -16.62 37.39
CA ASN A 479 10.05 -17.13 37.95
C ASN A 479 10.14 -17.01 39.49
N LEU A 480 9.24 -16.25 40.14
CA LEU A 480 9.06 -16.32 41.60
C LEU A 480 8.43 -17.65 42.02
N VAL A 481 7.48 -18.14 41.23
CA VAL A 481 6.77 -19.42 41.47
C VAL A 481 7.64 -20.59 41.02
N PHE A 482 8.19 -20.51 39.81
CA PHE A 482 9.05 -21.54 39.22
C PHE A 482 10.47 -20.99 39.08
N ARG A 483 11.29 -21.15 40.12
CA ARG A 483 12.67 -20.63 40.14
C ARG A 483 13.48 -21.16 38.95
N ALA A 484 14.29 -20.30 38.34
CA ALA A 484 15.21 -20.70 37.28
C ALA A 484 16.53 -21.19 37.89
N GLU A 485 17.09 -22.23 37.30
CA GLU A 485 18.42 -22.73 37.66
C GLU A 485 19.51 -21.80 37.08
N VAL A 486 20.57 -21.59 37.85
CA VAL A 486 21.72 -20.73 37.49
C VAL A 486 23.00 -21.56 37.30
N LEU A 487 23.05 -22.77 37.86
CA LEU A 487 24.19 -23.70 37.76
C LEU A 487 23.80 -25.01 37.08
N PRO A 488 24.73 -25.68 36.40
CA PRO A 488 24.53 -27.03 35.88
C PRO A 488 24.13 -28.05 36.97
N TYR A 489 23.42 -29.10 36.56
CA TYR A 489 22.95 -30.17 37.44
C TYR A 489 24.11 -30.82 38.22
N GLY A 490 23.95 -30.98 39.54
CA GLY A 490 24.94 -31.59 40.42
C GLY A 490 25.93 -30.63 41.09
N GLN A 491 25.88 -29.33 40.78
CA GLN A 491 26.64 -28.29 41.48
C GLN A 491 25.83 -27.75 42.69
N ALA A 492 26.50 -27.52 43.82
CA ALA A 492 25.83 -27.02 45.03
C ALA A 492 25.26 -25.61 44.80
N THR A 493 23.98 -25.43 45.13
CA THR A 493 23.28 -24.14 45.05
C THR A 493 23.69 -23.23 46.21
N SER A 494 24.81 -22.53 46.07
CA SER A 494 25.08 -21.37 46.93
C SER A 494 24.30 -20.16 46.43
N GLU A 495 23.80 -19.32 47.33
CA GLU A 495 23.22 -18.04 46.94
C GLU A 495 24.32 -17.13 46.38
N PHE A 496 24.44 -17.08 45.04
CA PHE A 496 25.40 -16.17 44.43
C PHE A 496 25.01 -14.72 44.66
N ALA A 497 26.02 -13.93 45.00
CA ALA A 497 25.95 -12.47 44.89
C ALA A 497 25.68 -12.06 43.42
N PHE A 498 25.24 -10.82 43.26
CA PHE A 498 25.02 -10.26 41.93
C PHE A 498 26.33 -10.29 41.11
N GLU A 499 26.30 -10.85 39.91
CA GLU A 499 27.43 -10.99 38.98
C GLU A 499 28.65 -11.76 39.54
N HIS A 500 28.47 -12.69 40.47
CA HIS A 500 29.52 -13.57 40.96
C HIS A 500 30.25 -14.31 39.82
N LEU A 501 29.53 -15.00 38.94
CA LEU A 501 30.10 -15.70 37.78
C LEU A 501 30.68 -14.74 36.72
N ALA A 502 30.35 -13.45 36.76
CA ALA A 502 30.90 -12.50 35.80
C ALA A 502 32.38 -12.19 36.09
N ALA A 503 32.87 -12.47 37.30
CA ALA A 503 34.30 -12.33 37.65
C ALA A 503 35.18 -13.30 36.86
N THR A 504 34.65 -14.49 36.54
CA THR A 504 35.32 -15.54 35.77
C THR A 504 34.74 -15.65 34.36
N GLU A 505 34.07 -14.62 33.84
CA GLU A 505 33.43 -14.63 32.51
C GLU A 505 32.46 -15.81 32.29
N GLY A 506 31.90 -16.36 33.37
CA GLY A 506 30.92 -17.43 33.37
C GLY A 506 31.48 -18.85 33.47
N TYR A 507 32.77 -19.00 33.77
CA TYR A 507 33.43 -20.29 33.94
C TYR A 507 33.52 -20.68 35.43
N LEU A 508 33.23 -21.94 35.74
CA LEU A 508 33.50 -22.53 37.06
C LEU A 508 34.96 -22.98 37.15
N GLU A 509 35.43 -23.21 38.37
CA GLU A 509 36.81 -23.68 38.62
C GLU A 509 37.04 -25.04 37.96
N GLY A 510 38.12 -25.17 37.19
CA GLY A 510 38.48 -26.41 36.48
C GLY A 510 37.78 -26.61 35.12
N GLU A 511 36.90 -25.70 34.69
CA GLU A 511 36.30 -25.78 33.35
C GLU A 511 37.24 -25.24 32.25
N ASN A 512 37.19 -25.89 31.09
CA ASN A 512 37.93 -25.44 29.92
C ASN A 512 37.28 -24.19 29.30
N VAL A 513 38.12 -23.23 28.92
CA VAL A 513 37.68 -22.05 28.18
C VAL A 513 37.12 -22.48 26.82
N VAL A 514 35.96 -21.94 26.44
CA VAL A 514 35.39 -22.18 25.12
C VAL A 514 36.20 -21.38 24.10
N GLU A 515 37.18 -22.02 23.45
CA GLU A 515 38.04 -21.40 22.45
C GLU A 515 37.67 -21.80 21.02
N PHE A 516 37.78 -20.83 20.11
CA PHE A 516 37.76 -21.06 18.66
C PHE A 516 38.88 -20.21 18.03
N PRO A 517 40.00 -20.80 17.61
CA PRO A 517 41.21 -20.04 17.24
C PRO A 517 40.96 -19.07 16.07
N ILE A 518 41.53 -17.86 16.13
CA ILE A 518 41.33 -16.79 15.15
C ILE A 518 42.69 -16.39 14.56
N SER A 519 42.88 -16.42 13.23
CA SER A 519 44.13 -15.98 12.61
C SER A 519 44.26 -14.46 12.54
N SER A 520 45.44 -13.94 12.93
CA SER A 520 45.89 -12.61 12.57
C SER A 520 46.52 -12.65 11.17
N MET A 521 45.86 -12.12 10.13
CA MET A 521 46.53 -11.95 8.83
C MET A 521 47.58 -10.82 8.90
N ARG A 522 48.84 -11.15 8.60
CA ARG A 522 49.97 -10.21 8.40
C ARG A 522 49.78 -9.37 7.13
N ALA A 523 50.38 -8.19 7.12
CA ALA A 523 50.04 -7.05 6.28
C ALA A 523 50.83 -6.90 4.97
N GLU A 524 51.41 -7.96 4.40
CA GLU A 524 52.47 -7.79 3.38
C GLU A 524 52.10 -7.96 1.91
N ASP A 525 50.98 -8.59 1.53
CA ASP A 525 50.73 -8.84 0.10
C ASP A 525 49.65 -7.93 -0.49
N SER A 526 50.06 -6.78 -1.04
CA SER A 526 49.12 -5.82 -1.64
C SER A 526 49.63 -5.18 -2.94
N LYS A 527 49.36 -5.80 -4.10
CA LYS A 527 49.36 -5.12 -5.43
C LYS A 527 48.26 -5.65 -6.36
N THR A 528 47.55 -4.69 -6.97
CA THR A 528 46.65 -4.78 -8.15
C THR A 528 45.21 -5.31 -7.97
N LEU A 529 44.28 -4.65 -8.67
CA LEU A 529 42.81 -4.65 -8.53
C LEU A 529 42.15 -5.41 -9.70
N PHE A 530 41.35 -6.46 -9.46
CA PHE A 530 40.38 -6.99 -10.43
C PHE A 530 39.16 -7.61 -9.74
N ILE A 531 37.99 -7.34 -10.29
CA ILE A 531 36.68 -7.88 -9.90
C ILE A 531 36.56 -9.30 -10.46
N PHE A 532 36.31 -10.31 -9.62
CA PHE A 532 35.97 -11.68 -10.06
C PHE A 532 34.64 -12.13 -9.44
N PRO A 533 33.83 -12.95 -10.15
CA PRO A 533 32.57 -13.47 -9.63
C PRO A 533 32.83 -14.59 -8.61
N LEU A 534 32.12 -14.54 -7.48
CA LEU A 534 32.17 -15.54 -6.41
C LEU A 534 31.47 -16.84 -6.87
N GLN A 535 32.15 -17.97 -6.78
CA GLN A 535 31.60 -19.29 -7.11
C GLN A 535 31.23 -20.02 -5.81
N LEU A 536 29.95 -19.99 -5.45
CA LEU A 536 29.35 -20.68 -4.29
C LEU A 536 28.94 -22.12 -4.67
N SER A 537 28.90 -23.05 -3.70
CA SER A 537 28.45 -24.43 -3.94
C SER A 537 26.96 -24.51 -4.28
N ILE A 538 26.54 -25.56 -4.99
CA ILE A 538 25.16 -25.76 -5.50
C ILE A 538 24.11 -25.72 -4.37
N ASP A 539 24.41 -26.28 -3.19
CA ASP A 539 23.50 -26.26 -2.03
C ASP A 539 23.34 -24.85 -1.42
N SER A 540 24.41 -24.04 -1.46
CA SER A 540 24.40 -22.64 -1.01
C SER A 540 23.66 -21.73 -2.00
N MET A 541 23.72 -22.06 -3.30
CA MET A 541 23.01 -21.35 -4.36
C MET A 541 21.49 -21.56 -4.32
N LEU A 542 21.02 -22.75 -3.93
CA LEU A 542 19.58 -23.05 -3.84
C LEU A 542 18.93 -22.28 -2.68
N LEU A 543 19.60 -22.23 -1.52
CA LEU A 543 19.17 -21.43 -0.38
C LEU A 543 19.24 -19.92 -0.69
N CYS A 544 20.31 -19.45 -1.34
CA CYS A 544 20.41 -18.06 -1.80
C CYS A 544 19.32 -17.70 -2.81
N ARG A 545 18.94 -18.58 -3.75
CA ARG A 545 17.83 -18.35 -4.69
C ARG A 545 16.47 -18.29 -4.00
N LEU A 546 16.26 -19.12 -2.98
CA LEU A 546 15.05 -19.12 -2.17
C LEU A 546 14.93 -17.81 -1.37
N PHE A 547 16.01 -17.37 -0.72
CA PHE A 547 16.06 -16.08 -0.04
C PHE A 547 15.95 -14.91 -1.04
N LEU A 548 16.53 -14.99 -2.26
CA LEU A 548 16.45 -13.96 -3.32
C LEU A 548 15.02 -13.77 -3.83
N CYS A 549 14.29 -14.87 -4.04
CA CYS A 549 12.91 -14.82 -4.54
C CYS A 549 11.93 -14.32 -3.48
N ILE A 550 12.13 -14.69 -2.21
CA ILE A 550 11.29 -14.22 -1.10
C ILE A 550 11.59 -12.73 -0.82
N SER A 551 12.86 -12.32 -0.86
CA SER A 551 13.30 -10.96 -0.58
C SER A 551 12.96 -9.96 -1.69
N ALA A 552 13.03 -10.36 -2.97
CA ALA A 552 12.65 -9.49 -4.09
C ALA A 552 11.15 -9.15 -4.09
N LEU A 553 10.29 -10.04 -3.58
CA LEU A 553 8.85 -9.77 -3.46
C LEU A 553 8.49 -8.86 -2.27
N THR A 554 9.22 -8.93 -1.15
CA THR A 554 8.90 -8.17 0.08
C THR A 554 9.56 -6.80 0.15
N SER A 555 10.70 -6.60 -0.51
CA SER A 555 11.45 -5.32 -0.47
C SER A 555 10.76 -4.20 -1.26
N PHE A 556 10.14 -4.55 -2.39
CA PHE A 556 9.39 -3.59 -3.23
C PHE A 556 8.05 -3.15 -2.61
N THR A 557 7.55 -3.84 -1.60
CA THR A 557 6.25 -3.52 -0.96
C THR A 557 6.37 -2.67 0.30
N ILE A 558 7.55 -2.58 0.94
CA ILE A 558 7.69 -2.00 2.29
C ILE A 558 8.79 -0.92 2.38
N ALA A 559 9.75 -0.86 1.45
CA ALA A 559 10.77 0.21 1.44
C ALA A 559 10.25 1.58 0.96
N ALA A 560 9.01 1.65 0.47
CA ALA A 560 8.28 2.90 0.45
C ALA A 560 7.83 3.16 1.90
N PRO A 561 8.35 4.21 2.58
CA PRO A 561 7.64 4.67 3.76
C PRO A 561 6.19 4.93 3.32
N LEU A 562 5.22 4.67 4.19
CA LEU A 562 3.97 5.41 4.17
C LEU A 562 4.34 6.89 4.42
N VAL A 563 4.86 7.54 3.38
CA VAL A 563 4.76 8.97 3.22
C VAL A 563 3.29 9.17 2.90
N ASP A 564 2.52 9.57 3.91
CA ASP A 564 1.40 10.45 3.61
C ASP A 564 2.01 11.60 2.81
N LEU A 565 1.77 11.58 1.50
CA LEU A 565 2.05 12.70 0.62
C LEU A 565 1.05 13.80 1.01
N ALA A 566 1.39 14.52 2.09
CA ALA A 566 0.93 15.86 2.36
C ALA A 566 1.35 16.73 1.16
N THR A 567 0.50 16.72 0.15
CA THR A 567 0.66 17.46 -1.09
C THR A 567 -0.19 18.72 -1.01
N ASN A 568 0.34 19.76 -0.37
CA ASN A 568 0.14 21.10 -0.91
C ASN A 568 1.42 21.39 -1.72
N GLY A 569 1.32 21.71 -3.00
CA GLY A 569 0.82 23.01 -3.43
C GLY A 569 2.04 23.92 -3.61
N VAL A 570 2.84 23.68 -4.66
CA VAL A 570 3.73 24.72 -5.18
C VAL A 570 2.93 25.45 -6.24
N GLU A 571 2.44 26.64 -5.87
CA GLU A 571 2.08 27.68 -6.82
C GLU A 571 3.36 28.06 -7.58
N ALA A 572 3.41 27.69 -8.86
CA ALA A 572 4.22 28.41 -9.82
C ALA A 572 3.44 29.65 -10.21
N SER A 573 3.90 30.82 -9.75
CA SER A 573 3.48 32.10 -10.33
C SER A 573 3.99 32.15 -11.77
N SER A 574 3.11 31.90 -12.72
CA SER A 574 3.29 32.39 -14.08
C SER A 574 2.26 33.48 -14.30
N ASP A 575 2.74 34.72 -14.34
CA ASP A 575 2.02 35.83 -14.94
C ASP A 575 1.56 35.43 -16.35
N SER A 576 0.29 35.06 -16.47
CA SER A 576 -0.44 35.12 -17.74
C SER A 576 -1.91 35.30 -17.42
N LYS A 577 -2.47 36.41 -17.89
CA LYS A 577 -3.92 36.68 -17.88
C LYS A 577 -4.61 35.63 -18.75
N HIS A 578 -4.98 34.47 -18.22
CA HIS A 578 -5.76 33.49 -18.97
C HIS A 578 -6.84 32.82 -18.11
N PHE A 579 -7.99 32.62 -18.73
CA PHE A 579 -9.26 32.14 -18.20
C PHE A 579 -9.13 30.84 -17.37
N ASP A 580 -9.77 30.80 -16.19
CA ASP A 580 -9.83 29.65 -15.27
C ASP A 580 -10.64 28.47 -15.88
N VAL A 581 -10.02 27.67 -16.73
CA VAL A 581 -10.51 26.34 -17.15
C VAL A 581 -9.40 25.32 -16.85
N GLU A 582 -9.54 24.51 -15.80
CA GLU A 582 -8.54 23.50 -15.42
C GLU A 582 -8.53 22.33 -16.43
N ALA A 583 -7.38 22.05 -17.07
CA ALA A 583 -7.21 20.91 -17.96
C ALA A 583 -7.09 19.56 -17.20
N PRO A 584 -7.67 18.45 -17.69
CA PRO A 584 -7.86 17.21 -16.91
C PRO A 584 -7.04 16.06 -17.50
N GLY A 585 -5.97 15.67 -16.82
CA GLY A 585 -5.22 14.46 -17.17
C GLY A 585 -4.71 13.75 -15.93
N ASP A 586 -3.85 14.43 -15.17
CA ASP A 586 -3.22 13.82 -13.98
C ASP A 586 -3.91 14.18 -12.66
N ARG A 587 -4.52 15.38 -12.55
CA ARG A 587 -5.15 15.84 -11.30
C ARG A 587 -6.40 15.06 -10.90
N VAL A 588 -7.19 14.52 -11.83
CA VAL A 588 -8.45 13.81 -11.51
C VAL A 588 -8.15 12.51 -10.77
N LEU A 589 -7.20 11.74 -11.28
CA LEU A 589 -6.79 10.47 -10.69
C LEU A 589 -6.01 10.67 -9.39
N GLU A 590 -5.24 11.76 -9.26
CA GLU A 590 -4.64 12.17 -7.98
C GLU A 590 -5.67 12.65 -6.96
N GLN A 591 -6.74 13.33 -7.38
CA GLN A 591 -7.81 13.81 -6.49
C GLN A 591 -8.68 12.67 -5.94
N LEU A 592 -8.85 11.57 -6.68
CA LEU A 592 -9.48 10.35 -6.18
C LEU A 592 -8.63 9.64 -5.11
N GLU A 593 -7.30 9.76 -5.19
CA GLU A 593 -6.35 9.11 -4.29
C GLU A 593 -5.97 10.01 -3.09
N ARG A 594 -6.16 11.33 -3.17
CA ARG A 594 -5.89 12.31 -2.11
C ARG A 594 -7.15 12.62 -1.29
N ARG A 595 -7.14 12.27 -0.01
CA ARG A 595 -8.07 12.81 1.01
C ARG A 595 -7.70 14.25 1.39
N CYS A 596 -7.65 15.16 0.43
CA CYS A 596 -7.59 16.59 0.77
C CYS A 596 -9.02 17.04 1.08
N ILE A 597 -9.24 17.54 2.29
CA ILE A 597 -10.49 18.19 2.70
C ILE A 597 -10.62 19.47 1.85
N LYS A 598 -11.28 19.44 0.69
CA LYS A 598 -11.78 20.67 0.07
C LYS A 598 -13.24 20.85 0.47
N VAL A 599 -13.67 22.10 0.43
CA VAL A 599 -15.02 22.50 0.86
C VAL A 599 -16.00 22.45 -0.33
N GLY A 600 -15.48 22.44 -1.58
CA GLY A 600 -16.26 22.49 -2.83
C GLY A 600 -16.43 21.15 -3.57
N SER A 601 -17.00 21.20 -4.78
CA SER A 601 -17.31 20.06 -5.64
C SER A 601 -17.19 20.44 -7.12
N TYR A 602 -17.05 19.46 -8.02
CA TYR A 602 -16.89 19.69 -9.46
C TYR A 602 -18.18 19.35 -10.22
N PHE A 603 -18.78 20.33 -10.88
CA PHE A 603 -19.87 20.10 -11.83
C PHE A 603 -19.29 19.63 -13.15
N LEU A 604 -19.67 18.44 -13.60
CA LEU A 604 -19.21 17.87 -14.87
C LEU A 604 -20.33 17.93 -15.90
N LEU A 605 -20.26 18.90 -16.82
CA LEU A 605 -21.24 19.06 -17.89
C LEU A 605 -20.78 18.37 -19.19
N VAL A 606 -21.50 17.32 -19.60
CA VAL A 606 -21.27 16.61 -20.88
C VAL A 606 -22.22 17.14 -21.94
N ASN A 607 -21.70 17.89 -22.91
CA ASN A 607 -22.44 18.32 -24.09
C ASN A 607 -22.29 17.31 -25.23
N ALA A 608 -23.15 16.30 -25.25
CA ALA A 608 -23.22 15.29 -26.31
C ALA A 608 -24.22 15.67 -27.42
N THR A 609 -24.50 16.96 -27.59
CA THR A 609 -25.32 17.50 -28.68
C THR A 609 -24.43 18.11 -29.76
N PRO A 610 -24.91 18.30 -31.00
CA PRO A 610 -24.13 18.94 -32.05
C PRO A 610 -24.12 20.48 -31.97
N TRP A 611 -24.64 21.06 -30.88
CA TRP A 611 -24.77 22.52 -30.73
C TRP A 611 -23.98 23.06 -29.55
N ASN A 612 -23.49 24.30 -29.70
CA ASN A 612 -22.88 25.04 -28.61
C ASN A 612 -23.94 25.41 -27.56
N MET A 613 -23.56 25.34 -26.28
CA MET A 613 -24.33 25.97 -25.21
C MET A 613 -23.61 27.25 -24.81
N THR A 614 -24.34 28.36 -24.76
CA THR A 614 -23.77 29.66 -24.36
C THR A 614 -24.31 30.07 -23.00
N LEU A 615 -23.42 30.55 -22.13
CA LEU A 615 -23.79 31.09 -20.83
C LEU A 615 -24.65 32.34 -21.06
N SER A 616 -25.87 32.34 -20.52
CA SER A 616 -26.83 33.44 -20.66
C SER A 616 -26.94 34.26 -19.38
N ARG A 617 -26.78 33.62 -18.21
CA ARG A 617 -26.85 34.27 -16.90
C ARG A 617 -25.91 33.56 -15.92
N LYS A 618 -25.23 34.34 -15.08
CA LYS A 618 -24.45 33.85 -13.94
C LYS A 618 -24.64 34.81 -12.76
N VAL A 619 -25.13 34.29 -11.64
CA VAL A 619 -25.26 35.03 -10.38
C VAL A 619 -24.71 34.17 -9.26
N SER A 620 -23.98 34.77 -8.33
CA SER A 620 -23.43 34.09 -7.16
C SER A 620 -23.49 35.00 -5.95
N TYR A 621 -23.82 34.44 -4.80
CA TYR A 621 -23.86 35.10 -3.50
C TYR A 621 -23.06 34.25 -2.51
N GLN A 622 -22.07 34.87 -1.86
CA GLN A 622 -21.16 34.23 -0.90
C GLN A 622 -20.44 32.98 -1.44
N MET A 623 -20.27 32.85 -2.76
CA MET A 623 -19.49 31.76 -3.36
C MET A 623 -18.00 32.14 -3.43
N ARG A 624 -17.12 31.27 -2.95
CA ARG A 624 -15.65 31.42 -3.11
C ARG A 624 -15.20 31.14 -4.54
N LYS A 625 -15.80 30.14 -5.18
CA LYS A 625 -15.54 29.76 -6.58
C LYS A 625 -16.86 29.43 -7.28
N PHE A 626 -17.15 30.18 -8.35
CA PHE A 626 -18.34 30.01 -9.18
C PHE A 626 -18.11 30.58 -10.59
N ASN A 627 -17.13 30.02 -11.30
CA ASN A 627 -16.72 30.48 -12.63
C ASN A 627 -17.17 29.47 -13.69
N PHE A 628 -17.87 29.96 -14.71
CA PHE A 628 -18.44 29.15 -15.79
C PHE A 628 -17.91 29.65 -17.13
N PRO A 629 -17.52 28.74 -18.05
CA PRO A 629 -17.08 29.13 -19.38
C PRO A 629 -18.24 29.73 -20.17
N GLU A 630 -17.95 30.75 -20.99
CA GLU A 630 -18.96 31.44 -21.79
C GLU A 630 -19.63 30.53 -22.81
N THR A 631 -18.87 29.60 -23.40
CA THR A 631 -19.38 28.65 -24.39
C THR A 631 -18.89 27.24 -24.07
N ILE A 632 -19.81 26.29 -24.19
CA ILE A 632 -19.61 24.85 -24.04
C ILE A 632 -19.77 24.23 -25.41
N LYS A 633 -18.68 23.74 -26.00
CA LYS A 633 -18.71 23.13 -27.34
C LYS A 633 -19.31 21.71 -27.31
N PRO A 634 -19.90 21.25 -28.42
CA PRO A 634 -20.17 19.84 -28.69
C PRO A 634 -18.97 18.95 -28.43
N GLY A 635 -19.22 17.73 -27.94
CA GLY A 635 -18.24 16.65 -27.81
C GLY A 635 -17.41 16.41 -29.09
N GLU A 636 -16.24 17.06 -29.21
CA GLU A 636 -15.32 16.86 -30.34
C GLU A 636 -14.78 15.42 -30.31
N GLU A 637 -14.91 14.70 -31.45
CA GLU A 637 -14.25 13.41 -31.65
C GLU A 637 -12.73 13.62 -31.73
N LEU A 638 -11.96 13.02 -30.80
CA LEU A 638 -10.51 13.09 -30.86
C LEU A 638 -9.95 12.05 -31.83
N TYR A 639 -9.46 12.51 -32.99
CA TYR A 639 -8.63 11.72 -33.88
C TYR A 639 -7.20 11.62 -33.33
N PHE A 640 -6.82 10.45 -32.79
CA PHE A 640 -5.43 10.15 -32.41
C PHE A 640 -4.79 9.25 -33.46
N ASP A 641 -3.93 9.82 -34.30
CA ASP A 641 -3.05 9.09 -35.21
C ASP A 641 -1.59 9.47 -34.92
N ARG A 642 -0.99 8.85 -33.88
CA ARG A 642 0.46 8.63 -33.69
C ARG A 642 0.77 7.98 -32.32
N GLN A 643 1.96 7.40 -32.22
CA GLN A 643 2.49 6.58 -31.12
C GLN A 643 2.20 7.14 -29.71
N PHE A 644 1.77 6.22 -28.83
CA PHE A 644 1.34 6.41 -27.45
C PHE A 644 2.41 7.11 -26.57
N ASP A 645 2.22 8.40 -26.28
CA ASP A 645 2.81 9.13 -25.15
C ASP A 645 1.68 9.50 -24.17
N TRP A 646 1.92 9.34 -22.86
CA TRP A 646 0.90 9.52 -21.82
C TRP A 646 0.74 10.99 -21.37
N THR A 647 1.59 11.89 -21.86
CA THR A 647 1.58 13.34 -21.59
C THR A 647 0.59 14.12 -22.47
N ASP A 648 0.16 13.54 -23.60
CA ASP A 648 -0.72 14.17 -24.59
C ASP A 648 -2.24 13.99 -24.32
N TRP A 649 -2.64 13.67 -23.09
CA TRP A 649 -4.07 13.60 -22.69
C TRP A 649 -4.72 14.99 -22.54
N VAL A 650 -4.25 15.97 -23.32
CA VAL A 650 -4.77 17.32 -23.34
C VAL A 650 -5.42 17.53 -24.70
N LEU A 651 -6.75 17.50 -24.70
CA LEU A 651 -7.71 18.26 -25.53
C LEU A 651 -8.99 17.44 -25.67
N GLY A 652 -10.15 18.07 -25.51
CA GLY A 652 -11.43 17.55 -26.00
C GLY A 652 -12.48 17.11 -24.96
N THR A 653 -13.10 18.08 -24.26
CA THR A 653 -14.49 18.07 -23.77
C THR A 653 -14.87 17.65 -22.33
N SER A 654 -14.08 18.01 -21.30
CA SER A 654 -14.67 18.07 -19.95
C SER A 654 -14.93 19.52 -19.54
N ASN A 655 -16.18 19.94 -19.58
CA ASN A 655 -16.64 21.20 -18.99
C ASN A 655 -16.75 21.02 -17.48
N ARG A 656 -15.59 20.90 -16.86
CA ARG A 656 -15.43 20.65 -15.43
C ARG A 656 -15.37 21.98 -14.71
N ILE A 657 -16.38 22.27 -13.90
CA ILE A 657 -16.56 23.56 -13.25
C ILE A 657 -16.48 23.36 -11.74
N TYR A 658 -15.49 23.97 -11.09
CA TYR A 658 -15.34 23.89 -9.65
C TYR A 658 -16.25 24.90 -8.94
N ILE A 659 -17.02 24.41 -7.96
CA ILE A 659 -18.00 25.18 -7.20
C ILE A 659 -17.65 25.07 -5.71
N GLU A 660 -17.47 26.20 -5.05
CA GLU A 660 -17.15 26.28 -3.63
C GLU A 660 -17.93 27.42 -2.98
N GLY A 661 -18.76 27.08 -1.98
CA GLY A 661 -19.42 28.05 -1.10
C GLY A 661 -18.46 28.58 -0.02
N SER A 662 -18.83 29.67 0.66
CA SER A 662 -18.06 30.22 1.78
C SER A 662 -18.29 29.50 3.11
N ALA A 663 -19.14 28.47 3.11
CA ALA A 663 -19.64 27.73 4.26
C ALA A 663 -20.66 28.51 5.11
N HIS A 664 -21.49 29.34 4.45
CA HIS A 664 -22.68 29.96 5.05
C HIS A 664 -23.96 29.21 4.64
N GLU A 665 -24.98 29.23 5.50
CA GLU A 665 -26.29 28.58 5.23
C GLU A 665 -27.03 29.21 4.04
N ASP A 666 -26.67 30.44 3.66
CA ASP A 666 -27.24 31.21 2.55
C ASP A 666 -26.35 31.26 1.29
N ASP A 667 -25.26 30.47 1.23
CA ASP A 667 -24.44 30.32 0.03
C ASP A 667 -25.30 29.90 -1.17
N ALA A 668 -25.27 30.66 -2.25
CA ALA A 668 -26.11 30.41 -3.42
C ALA A 668 -25.44 30.80 -4.75
N GLY A 669 -25.67 29.98 -5.78
CA GLY A 669 -25.17 30.22 -7.12
C GLY A 669 -26.12 29.72 -8.20
N GLU A 670 -26.26 30.50 -9.26
CA GLU A 670 -27.12 30.17 -10.41
C GLU A 670 -26.36 30.44 -11.72
N ALA A 671 -26.27 29.42 -12.58
CA ALA A 671 -25.65 29.53 -13.91
C ALA A 671 -26.58 28.95 -14.97
N SER A 672 -27.01 29.77 -15.92
CA SER A 672 -27.91 29.37 -17.01
C SER A 672 -27.15 29.23 -18.32
N TYR A 673 -27.33 28.10 -18.99
CA TYR A 673 -26.86 27.86 -20.34
C TYR A 673 -28.05 27.80 -21.29
N GLU A 674 -27.92 28.47 -22.44
CA GLU A 674 -28.91 28.46 -23.52
C GLU A 674 -28.27 27.93 -24.81
N PHE A 675 -29.06 27.20 -25.59
CA PHE A 675 -28.69 26.89 -26.97
C PHE A 675 -29.12 28.05 -27.88
N ARG A 676 -28.27 29.08 -27.99
CA ARG A 676 -28.60 30.35 -28.70
C ARG A 676 -29.04 30.13 -30.14
N ASP A 677 -28.42 29.16 -30.79
CA ASP A 677 -28.60 28.89 -32.22
C ASP A 677 -29.86 28.07 -32.52
N LEU A 678 -30.58 27.59 -31.49
CA LEU A 678 -31.80 26.82 -31.67
C LEU A 678 -33.07 27.70 -31.55
N PRO A 679 -34.13 27.40 -32.31
CA PRO A 679 -35.41 28.10 -32.20
C PRO A 679 -35.96 28.06 -30.76
N GLY A 680 -36.45 29.20 -30.29
CA GLY A 680 -36.98 29.33 -28.92
C GLY A 680 -35.92 29.38 -27.81
N LYS A 681 -34.62 29.29 -28.17
CA LYS A 681 -33.47 29.39 -27.25
C LYS A 681 -33.66 28.55 -25.98
N PRO A 682 -33.79 27.22 -26.11
CA PRO A 682 -33.98 26.34 -24.96
C PRO A 682 -32.78 26.47 -24.02
N ASP A 683 -33.08 26.50 -22.72
CA ASP A 683 -32.09 26.73 -21.68
C ASP A 683 -32.33 25.83 -20.46
N PHE A 684 -31.27 25.66 -19.69
CA PHE A 684 -31.29 25.03 -18.38
C PHE A 684 -30.42 25.84 -17.43
N GLU A 685 -30.72 25.75 -16.13
CA GLU A 685 -30.04 26.49 -15.08
C GLU A 685 -29.52 25.52 -14.02
N LEU A 686 -28.21 25.54 -13.80
CA LEU A 686 -27.63 24.94 -12.61
C LEU A 686 -27.95 25.86 -11.42
N LYS A 687 -28.56 25.28 -10.39
CA LYS A 687 -28.74 25.92 -9.09
C LYS A 687 -27.89 25.22 -8.04
N TYR A 688 -27.16 26.01 -7.28
CA TYR A 688 -26.47 25.62 -6.07
C TYR A 688 -27.04 26.40 -4.88
N LYS A 689 -27.32 25.70 -3.78
CA LYS A 689 -27.69 26.29 -2.49
C LYS A 689 -27.29 25.34 -1.37
N ASP A 690 -26.58 25.84 -0.36
CA ASP A 690 -26.28 25.12 0.90
C ASP A 690 -25.86 23.64 0.68
N GLY A 691 -24.74 23.44 -0.02
CA GLY A 691 -24.21 22.09 -0.27
C GLY A 691 -25.12 21.17 -1.09
N SER A 692 -26.11 21.71 -1.81
CA SER A 692 -26.98 20.99 -2.72
C SER A 692 -26.96 21.63 -4.11
N ALA A 693 -26.90 20.79 -5.16
CA ALA A 693 -26.96 21.25 -6.54
C ALA A 693 -28.06 20.53 -7.34
N GLY A 694 -28.55 21.18 -8.39
CA GLY A 694 -29.49 20.56 -9.32
C GLY A 694 -29.70 21.38 -10.59
N ILE A 695 -30.32 20.75 -11.59
CA ILE A 695 -30.63 21.37 -12.87
C ILE A 695 -32.12 21.72 -12.92
N ARG A 696 -32.40 23.00 -13.13
CA ARG A 696 -33.72 23.51 -13.48
C ARG A 696 -33.83 23.57 -15.00
N PHE A 697 -34.81 22.86 -15.56
CA PHE A 697 -35.11 22.89 -16.98
C PHE A 697 -36.05 24.06 -17.28
N THR A 698 -35.53 25.24 -17.58
CA THR A 698 -36.34 26.47 -17.71
C THR A 698 -37.18 26.48 -18.98
N LYS A 699 -36.57 26.49 -20.17
CA LYS A 699 -37.27 26.32 -21.46
C LYS A 699 -36.96 24.99 -22.14
N LEU A 700 -35.86 24.33 -21.77
CA LEU A 700 -35.50 23.02 -22.30
C LEU A 700 -36.50 21.95 -21.83
N ARG A 701 -36.88 21.06 -22.75
CA ARG A 701 -37.59 19.81 -22.46
C ARG A 701 -36.78 18.67 -23.05
N THR A 702 -36.55 17.62 -22.27
CA THR A 702 -35.95 16.37 -22.75
C THR A 702 -36.92 15.22 -22.56
N LEU A 703 -36.61 14.03 -23.09
CA LEU A 703 -37.35 12.81 -22.74
C LEU A 703 -37.45 12.65 -21.21
N ASN A 704 -36.35 12.95 -20.53
CA ASN A 704 -36.09 12.58 -19.15
C ASN A 704 -36.62 13.65 -18.17
N ASN A 705 -36.74 14.91 -18.62
CA ASN A 705 -37.12 16.03 -17.76
C ASN A 705 -38.09 16.98 -18.48
N LYS A 706 -39.18 17.32 -17.79
CA LYS A 706 -40.22 18.23 -18.28
C LYS A 706 -39.73 19.68 -18.19
N ARG A 707 -40.32 20.57 -19.00
CA ARG A 707 -40.13 22.02 -18.83
C ARG A 707 -40.57 22.44 -17.41
N SER A 708 -39.85 23.38 -16.84
CA SER A 708 -39.97 23.88 -15.47
C SER A 708 -39.70 22.83 -14.37
N SER A 709 -39.21 21.64 -14.70
CA SER A 709 -38.84 20.64 -13.70
C SER A 709 -37.46 20.92 -13.08
N PHE A 710 -37.24 20.38 -11.89
CA PHE A 710 -35.96 20.44 -11.19
C PHE A 710 -35.45 19.02 -10.94
N HIS A 711 -34.26 18.72 -11.44
CA HIS A 711 -33.56 17.48 -11.19
C HIS A 711 -32.46 17.72 -10.17
N LYS A 712 -32.59 17.13 -8.99
CA LYS A 712 -31.56 17.19 -7.95
C LYS A 712 -30.37 16.33 -8.35
N LEU A 713 -29.17 16.92 -8.33
CA LEU A 713 -27.91 16.20 -8.51
C LEU A 713 -27.38 15.78 -7.13
N VAL A 714 -26.65 14.67 -7.09
CA VAL A 714 -26.05 14.19 -5.84
C VAL A 714 -24.77 14.98 -5.58
N TRP A 715 -24.85 15.95 -4.67
CA TRP A 715 -23.67 16.72 -4.26
C TRP A 715 -22.74 15.85 -3.41
N HIS A 716 -21.45 15.93 -3.73
CA HIS A 716 -20.39 15.27 -2.97
C HIS A 716 -19.25 16.26 -2.79
N ALA A 717 -19.00 16.68 -1.55
CA ALA A 717 -17.79 17.41 -1.20
C ALA A 717 -16.57 16.62 -1.73
N ASP A 718 -15.65 17.34 -2.38
CA ASP A 718 -14.42 16.82 -2.99
C ASP A 718 -14.58 15.98 -4.27
N ASN A 719 -15.74 16.01 -4.91
CA ASN A 719 -15.99 15.06 -5.99
C ASN A 719 -16.85 15.59 -7.15
N ASN A 720 -16.92 14.85 -8.25
CA ASN A 720 -17.71 15.20 -9.42
C ASN A 720 -19.20 14.87 -9.25
N PHE A 721 -20.07 15.72 -9.79
CA PHE A 721 -21.49 15.43 -10.02
C PHE A 721 -21.86 15.74 -11.48
N PRO A 722 -22.23 14.74 -12.29
CA PRO A 722 -22.39 14.90 -13.72
C PRO A 722 -23.78 15.42 -14.11
N PHE A 723 -23.83 16.21 -15.18
CA PHE A 723 -25.05 16.42 -15.95
C PHE A 723 -24.75 16.14 -17.42
N ILE A 724 -25.51 15.21 -18.00
CA ILE A 724 -25.33 14.76 -19.37
C ILE A 724 -26.55 15.19 -20.19
N ILE A 725 -26.31 15.69 -21.39
CA ILE A 725 -27.34 15.98 -22.37
C ILE A 725 -26.85 15.56 -23.75
N ALA A 726 -27.69 14.84 -24.50
CA ALA A 726 -27.32 14.24 -25.77
C ALA A 726 -28.42 14.40 -26.82
N SER A 727 -27.99 14.60 -28.07
CA SER A 727 -28.85 14.64 -29.25
C SER A 727 -28.07 14.10 -30.43
N SER A 728 -28.74 13.38 -31.33
CA SER A 728 -28.20 12.96 -32.62
C SER A 728 -28.67 13.85 -33.77
N GLU A 729 -29.60 14.78 -33.51
CA GLU A 729 -30.19 15.65 -34.53
C GLU A 729 -29.32 16.86 -34.81
N THR A 730 -29.13 17.20 -36.07
CA THR A 730 -28.46 18.43 -36.50
C THR A 730 -29.43 19.56 -36.79
N ASP A 731 -30.69 19.25 -37.13
CA ASP A 731 -31.77 20.22 -37.33
C ASP A 731 -32.85 20.09 -36.23
N PRO A 732 -32.89 21.01 -35.23
CA PRO A 732 -33.89 20.98 -34.18
C PRO A 732 -35.31 21.30 -34.66
N ARG A 733 -35.49 21.85 -35.88
CA ARG A 733 -36.80 22.23 -36.42
C ARG A 733 -37.57 21.04 -36.98
N ASN A 734 -36.87 20.03 -37.46
CA ASN A 734 -37.44 18.84 -38.06
C ASN A 734 -36.65 17.59 -37.66
N PRO A 735 -36.78 17.15 -36.39
CA PRO A 735 -35.99 16.03 -35.87
C PRO A 735 -36.35 14.72 -36.59
N SER A 736 -35.33 13.96 -36.99
CA SER A 736 -35.48 12.67 -37.68
C SER A 736 -36.01 11.54 -36.78
N ILE A 737 -35.81 11.65 -35.46
CA ILE A 737 -36.31 10.72 -34.45
C ILE A 737 -36.98 11.44 -33.28
N SER A 738 -37.92 10.78 -32.60
CA SER A 738 -38.51 11.27 -31.34
C SER A 738 -38.42 10.19 -30.27
N PRO A 739 -37.91 10.48 -29.05
CA PRO A 739 -37.37 11.75 -28.61
C PRO A 739 -36.00 12.04 -29.23
N TRP A 740 -35.79 13.28 -29.67
CA TRP A 740 -34.53 13.70 -30.29
C TRP A 740 -33.46 14.17 -29.31
N ILE A 741 -33.87 14.53 -28.09
CA ILE A 741 -32.98 15.03 -27.04
C ILE A 741 -33.23 14.32 -25.71
N VAL A 742 -32.14 13.86 -25.10
CA VAL A 742 -32.13 13.13 -23.83
C VAL A 742 -31.15 13.77 -22.85
N SER A 743 -31.33 13.51 -21.55
CA SER A 743 -30.47 14.02 -20.49
C SER A 743 -30.39 13.05 -19.29
N SER A 744 -29.62 13.43 -18.26
CA SER A 744 -29.64 12.79 -16.93
C SER A 744 -31.08 12.62 -16.39
N ASN A 745 -31.26 11.70 -15.44
CA ASN A 745 -32.54 11.22 -14.90
C ASN A 745 -33.39 10.33 -15.85
N PRO A 746 -32.82 9.27 -16.46
CA PRO A 746 -33.56 8.45 -17.39
C PRO A 746 -34.73 7.70 -16.75
N PRO A 747 -35.81 7.38 -17.51
CA PRO A 747 -36.93 6.59 -17.00
C PRO A 747 -36.50 5.14 -16.72
N GLU A 748 -37.36 4.38 -16.03
CA GLU A 748 -37.06 2.98 -15.67
C GLU A 748 -36.91 2.10 -16.92
N ASP A 749 -37.72 2.34 -17.95
CA ASP A 749 -37.79 1.71 -19.25
C ASP A 749 -37.02 2.49 -20.33
N TRP A 750 -35.80 2.89 -19.99
CA TRP A 750 -35.03 3.80 -20.84
C TRP A 750 -34.76 3.27 -22.25
N MET A 751 -34.56 1.95 -22.46
CA MET A 751 -34.30 1.42 -23.81
C MET A 751 -35.52 1.55 -24.71
N HIS A 752 -36.71 1.22 -24.19
CA HIS A 752 -37.97 1.34 -24.92
C HIS A 752 -38.34 2.81 -25.13
N SER A 753 -38.08 3.66 -24.14
CA SER A 753 -38.26 5.12 -24.25
C SER A 753 -37.40 5.78 -25.34
N ILE A 754 -36.25 5.19 -25.68
CA ILE A 754 -35.40 5.62 -26.80
C ILE A 754 -35.43 4.63 -27.96
N TYR A 755 -36.41 3.74 -28.03
CA TYR A 755 -36.46 2.65 -28.99
C TYR A 755 -36.22 3.10 -30.45
N PRO A 756 -36.83 4.20 -30.96
CA PRO A 756 -36.55 4.68 -32.31
C PRO A 756 -35.07 4.96 -32.59
N ARG A 757 -34.31 5.36 -31.56
CA ARG A 757 -32.87 5.60 -31.67
C ARG A 757 -32.05 4.32 -31.74
N ILE A 758 -32.46 3.27 -31.02
CA ILE A 758 -31.65 2.07 -30.84
C ILE A 758 -32.13 0.86 -31.63
N ALA A 759 -33.35 0.89 -32.19
CA ALA A 759 -33.99 -0.24 -32.84
C ALA A 759 -33.13 -0.90 -33.94
N CYS A 760 -32.45 -0.09 -34.76
CA CYS A 760 -31.61 -0.57 -35.85
C CYS A 760 -30.22 -1.04 -35.42
N LEU A 761 -29.78 -0.67 -34.21
CA LEU A 761 -28.44 -1.00 -33.71
C LEU A 761 -28.34 -2.49 -33.47
N SER A 762 -27.24 -3.10 -33.87
CA SER A 762 -26.90 -4.44 -33.36
C SER A 762 -26.46 -4.37 -31.90
N LEU A 763 -26.46 -5.49 -31.17
CA LEU A 763 -25.90 -5.52 -29.82
C LEU A 763 -24.41 -5.13 -29.78
N ARG A 764 -23.67 -5.28 -30.90
CA ARG A 764 -22.29 -4.78 -31.07
C ARG A 764 -22.16 -3.27 -31.15
N GLU A 765 -23.25 -2.57 -31.45
CA GLU A 765 -23.32 -1.11 -31.55
C GLU A 765 -24.09 -0.48 -30.38
N LEU A 766 -24.79 -1.29 -29.59
CA LEU A 766 -25.50 -0.84 -28.39
C LEU A 766 -24.55 -0.70 -27.19
N ALA A 767 -24.71 0.38 -26.43
CA ALA A 767 -24.14 0.55 -25.10
C ALA A 767 -25.23 0.37 -24.02
N ILE A 768 -24.93 -0.43 -22.98
CA ILE A 768 -25.82 -0.69 -21.83
C ILE A 768 -25.07 -0.62 -20.49
N PRO A 769 -25.74 -0.23 -19.39
CA PRO A 769 -25.19 -0.33 -18.04
C PRO A 769 -25.17 -1.78 -17.53
N GLY A 770 -24.15 -2.13 -16.77
CA GLY A 770 -23.97 -3.45 -16.18
C GLY A 770 -23.42 -3.44 -14.75
N THR A 771 -23.53 -4.58 -14.08
CA THR A 771 -23.01 -4.79 -12.73
C THR A 771 -22.18 -6.05 -12.63
N HIS A 772 -21.06 -5.96 -11.93
CA HIS A 772 -20.23 -7.09 -11.55
C HIS A 772 -20.79 -7.74 -10.26
N ASN A 773 -20.83 -9.08 -10.22
CA ASN A 773 -21.36 -9.83 -9.07
C ASN A 773 -22.72 -9.31 -8.59
N SER A 774 -23.68 -9.15 -9.50
CA SER A 774 -24.92 -8.38 -9.33
C SER A 774 -25.72 -8.80 -8.09
N GLY A 775 -25.76 -10.10 -7.75
CA GLY A 775 -26.47 -10.61 -6.58
C GLY A 775 -25.77 -10.39 -5.23
N MET A 776 -24.53 -9.88 -5.20
CA MET A 776 -23.79 -9.60 -3.96
C MET A 776 -24.19 -8.25 -3.34
N SER A 777 -25.50 -8.03 -3.22
CA SER A 777 -26.13 -6.92 -2.49
C SER A 777 -26.56 -7.32 -1.07
N ARG A 778 -26.78 -8.62 -0.86
CA ARG A 778 -26.98 -9.26 0.43
C ARG A 778 -25.70 -9.97 0.85
N PHE A 779 -25.61 -10.31 2.13
CA PHE A 779 -24.48 -11.08 2.64
C PHE A 779 -24.93 -12.04 3.73
N HIS A 780 -24.91 -13.33 3.44
CA HIS A 780 -25.19 -14.40 4.38
C HIS A 780 -24.34 -15.64 4.06
N GLY A 781 -24.26 -16.59 4.99
CA GLY A 781 -23.50 -17.83 4.78
C GLY A 781 -22.05 -17.56 4.40
N ARG A 782 -21.20 -17.28 5.40
CA ARG A 782 -19.80 -16.88 5.19
C ARG A 782 -18.81 -17.98 5.59
N SER A 783 -17.67 -17.96 4.92
CA SER A 783 -16.43 -18.59 5.42
C SER A 783 -15.77 -17.72 6.51
N PHE A 784 -14.76 -18.25 7.20
CA PHE A 784 -14.05 -17.57 8.30
C PHE A 784 -13.54 -16.16 7.93
N MET A 785 -12.94 -16.00 6.74
CA MET A 785 -12.40 -14.70 6.26
C MET A 785 -13.38 -13.91 5.38
N GLY A 786 -14.57 -14.45 5.12
CA GLY A 786 -15.60 -13.78 4.33
C GLY A 786 -16.36 -12.76 5.15
N LEU A 787 -16.31 -11.50 4.75
CA LEU A 787 -17.00 -10.39 5.40
C LEU A 787 -17.79 -9.57 4.38
N PRO A 788 -18.85 -8.86 4.78
CA PRO A 788 -19.55 -7.96 3.86
C PRO A 788 -18.59 -6.97 3.18
N ARG A 789 -17.60 -6.45 3.91
CA ARG A 789 -16.66 -5.46 3.38
C ARG A 789 -15.80 -5.98 2.22
N ASN A 790 -15.41 -7.26 2.19
CA ASN A 790 -14.49 -7.80 1.18
C ASN A 790 -15.20 -8.64 0.11
N SER A 791 -16.48 -8.97 0.30
CA SER A 791 -17.23 -9.82 -0.64
C SER A 791 -18.48 -9.17 -1.22
N LYS A 792 -19.10 -8.20 -0.53
CA LYS A 792 -20.28 -7.50 -1.04
C LYS A 792 -19.85 -6.48 -2.11
N THR A 793 -20.38 -6.60 -3.33
CA THR A 793 -19.99 -5.74 -4.47
C THR A 793 -21.07 -4.74 -4.85
N GLN A 794 -22.32 -4.93 -4.43
CA GLN A 794 -23.44 -4.05 -4.78
C GLN A 794 -24.15 -3.49 -3.54
N MET A 795 -24.69 -2.28 -3.64
CA MET A 795 -25.57 -1.69 -2.61
C MET A 795 -27.03 -2.04 -2.87
N LEU A 796 -27.43 -1.98 -4.13
CA LEU A 796 -28.78 -2.25 -4.62
C LEU A 796 -28.94 -3.74 -4.89
N ASN A 797 -30.10 -4.31 -4.59
CA ASN A 797 -30.43 -5.67 -5.02
C ASN A 797 -30.70 -5.73 -6.52
N VAL A 798 -30.73 -6.93 -7.13
CA VAL A 798 -30.88 -7.06 -8.60
C VAL A 798 -32.14 -6.36 -9.12
N SER A 799 -33.27 -6.45 -8.41
CA SER A 799 -34.52 -5.76 -8.79
C SER A 799 -34.33 -4.23 -8.80
N ALA A 800 -33.68 -3.66 -7.78
CA ALA A 800 -33.37 -2.24 -7.74
C ALA A 800 -32.36 -1.85 -8.84
N GLN A 801 -31.34 -2.66 -9.10
CA GLN A 801 -30.39 -2.41 -10.19
C GLN A 801 -31.11 -2.26 -11.55
N LEU A 802 -32.07 -3.13 -11.86
CA LEU A 802 -32.91 -3.02 -13.06
C LEU A 802 -33.70 -1.71 -13.09
N LYS A 803 -34.30 -1.33 -11.96
CA LYS A 803 -35.04 -0.08 -11.79
C LYS A 803 -34.17 1.17 -11.99
N TYR A 804 -32.88 1.10 -11.68
CA TYR A 804 -31.93 2.20 -11.88
C TYR A 804 -31.18 2.13 -13.23
N GLY A 805 -31.57 1.20 -14.11
CA GLY A 805 -31.18 1.20 -15.53
C GLY A 805 -30.22 0.10 -15.96
N VAL A 806 -29.82 -0.81 -15.06
CA VAL A 806 -28.95 -1.95 -15.39
C VAL A 806 -29.64 -2.90 -16.36
N ARG A 807 -28.90 -3.36 -17.38
CA ARG A 807 -29.37 -4.35 -18.37
C ARG A 807 -28.38 -5.50 -18.60
N TRP A 808 -27.17 -5.44 -18.02
CA TRP A 808 -26.23 -6.55 -17.96
C TRP A 808 -26.01 -7.00 -16.51
N LEU A 809 -26.35 -8.25 -16.20
CA LEU A 809 -26.24 -8.83 -14.87
C LEU A 809 -25.21 -9.97 -14.85
N ASP A 810 -24.08 -9.78 -14.18
CA ASP A 810 -23.15 -10.87 -13.84
C ASP A 810 -23.68 -11.61 -12.60
N ILE A 811 -24.18 -12.83 -12.80
CA ILE A 811 -24.76 -13.68 -11.76
C ILE A 811 -23.87 -14.90 -11.56
N ARG A 812 -23.44 -15.14 -10.32
CA ARG A 812 -22.54 -16.23 -9.96
C ARG A 812 -23.25 -17.27 -9.11
N PRO A 813 -23.89 -18.31 -9.69
CA PRO A 813 -24.65 -19.29 -8.95
C PRO A 813 -23.79 -20.01 -7.91
N THR A 814 -24.34 -20.24 -6.74
CA THR A 814 -23.64 -20.92 -5.65
C THR A 814 -24.61 -21.78 -4.87
N LEU A 815 -24.28 -23.08 -4.76
CA LEU A 815 -25.00 -24.01 -3.89
C LEU A 815 -24.45 -23.88 -2.46
N THR A 816 -25.33 -23.60 -1.50
CA THR A 816 -24.98 -23.46 -0.09
C THR A 816 -26.06 -24.02 0.81
N LYS A 817 -25.72 -25.02 1.62
CA LYS A 817 -26.63 -25.76 2.51
C LYS A 817 -27.92 -26.21 1.79
N GLY A 818 -27.76 -26.75 0.58
CA GLY A 818 -28.89 -27.17 -0.26
C GLY A 818 -29.74 -26.04 -0.87
N LYS A 819 -29.38 -24.77 -0.71
CA LYS A 819 -30.07 -23.61 -1.31
C LYS A 819 -29.22 -22.95 -2.38
N TRP A 820 -29.88 -22.41 -3.41
CA TRP A 820 -29.23 -21.71 -4.51
C TRP A 820 -29.22 -20.21 -4.29
N ALA A 821 -28.03 -19.65 -4.11
CA ALA A 821 -27.78 -18.22 -3.98
C ALA A 821 -26.76 -17.76 -5.02
N THR A 822 -26.41 -16.48 -5.00
CA THR A 822 -25.17 -16.01 -5.63
C THR A 822 -24.01 -16.11 -4.64
N GLY A 823 -22.77 -16.21 -5.13
CA GLY A 823 -21.59 -16.26 -4.26
C GLY A 823 -20.43 -15.46 -4.81
N HIS A 824 -19.63 -14.91 -3.90
CA HIS A 824 -18.36 -14.29 -4.21
C HIS A 824 -17.31 -14.85 -3.27
N PHE A 825 -16.48 -15.74 -3.82
CA PHE A 825 -15.46 -16.47 -3.10
C PHE A 825 -14.13 -16.45 -3.86
N SER A 826 -13.03 -16.51 -3.12
CA SER A 826 -11.67 -16.63 -3.63
C SER A 826 -10.91 -17.71 -2.85
N PHE A 827 -10.07 -18.48 -3.52
CA PHE A 827 -9.27 -19.52 -2.87
C PHE A 827 -7.96 -18.93 -2.32
N GLY A 828 -7.68 -19.11 -1.03
CA GLY A 828 -6.48 -18.63 -0.34
C GLY A 828 -6.27 -19.38 0.98
N ALA A 829 -5.05 -19.38 1.51
CA ALA A 829 -4.73 -20.08 2.78
C ALA A 829 -5.21 -21.55 2.86
N GLY A 830 -5.26 -22.25 1.72
CA GLY A 830 -5.72 -23.64 1.64
C GLY A 830 -7.25 -23.83 1.64
N ASN A 831 -8.05 -22.76 1.60
CA ASN A 831 -9.52 -22.87 1.58
C ASN A 831 -10.21 -21.75 0.76
N TRP A 832 -11.52 -21.88 0.56
CA TRP A 832 -12.34 -20.84 -0.09
C TRP A 832 -12.81 -19.80 0.94
N HIS A 833 -12.64 -18.53 0.58
CA HIS A 833 -12.96 -17.38 1.41
C HIS A 833 -13.90 -16.42 0.69
N GLY A 834 -15.00 -16.06 1.35
CA GLY A 834 -16.09 -15.27 0.79
C GLY A 834 -17.42 -15.50 1.50
N GLY A 835 -18.50 -15.09 0.84
CA GLY A 835 -19.87 -15.32 1.31
C GLY A 835 -20.90 -15.31 0.20
N ASN A 836 -22.14 -15.62 0.57
CA ASN A 836 -23.26 -15.70 -0.36
C ASN A 836 -24.08 -14.40 -0.37
N GLY A 837 -24.63 -14.09 -1.54
CA GLY A 837 -25.53 -12.96 -1.80
C GLY A 837 -26.98 -13.39 -1.95
N GLU A 838 -27.71 -12.70 -2.81
CA GLU A 838 -29.15 -12.93 -3.05
C GLU A 838 -29.46 -14.37 -3.49
N TYR A 839 -30.65 -14.85 -3.11
CA TYR A 839 -31.14 -16.15 -3.57
C TYR A 839 -31.53 -16.08 -5.05
N LEU A 840 -31.24 -17.13 -5.82
CA LEU A 840 -31.63 -17.17 -7.24
C LEU A 840 -33.14 -17.00 -7.44
N LYS A 841 -33.95 -17.47 -6.49
CA LYS A 841 -35.41 -17.26 -6.50
C LYS A 841 -35.77 -15.76 -6.53
N ASP A 842 -35.18 -14.97 -5.63
CA ASP A 842 -35.48 -13.53 -5.51
C ASP A 842 -35.07 -12.79 -6.79
N ILE A 843 -33.96 -13.21 -7.41
CA ILE A 843 -33.47 -12.67 -8.69
C ILE A 843 -34.42 -12.99 -9.84
N ILE A 844 -34.91 -14.24 -9.93
CA ILE A 844 -35.89 -14.65 -10.93
C ILE A 844 -37.19 -13.85 -10.77
N ASP A 845 -37.69 -13.74 -9.54
CA ASP A 845 -38.94 -13.03 -9.28
C ASP A 845 -38.80 -11.53 -9.61
N GLY A 846 -37.66 -10.92 -9.30
CA GLY A 846 -37.35 -9.53 -9.66
C GLY A 846 -37.23 -9.29 -11.17
N LEU A 847 -36.64 -10.22 -11.92
CA LEU A 847 -36.58 -10.17 -13.39
C LEU A 847 -37.98 -10.26 -14.01
N ASN A 848 -38.81 -11.15 -13.49
CA ASN A 848 -40.17 -11.37 -13.96
C ASN A 848 -41.06 -10.16 -13.68
N ASP A 849 -41.00 -9.60 -12.47
CA ASP A 849 -41.72 -8.38 -12.12
C ASP A 849 -41.30 -7.21 -13.04
N PHE A 850 -39.99 -7.02 -13.22
CA PHE A 850 -39.49 -5.95 -14.07
C PHE A 850 -39.94 -6.09 -15.54
N THR A 851 -39.81 -7.29 -16.12
CA THR A 851 -40.19 -7.56 -17.53
C THR A 851 -41.71 -7.58 -17.75
N SER A 852 -42.51 -7.80 -16.72
CA SER A 852 -43.97 -7.69 -16.82
C SER A 852 -44.46 -6.25 -17.05
N ARG A 853 -43.64 -5.26 -16.66
CA ARG A 853 -43.98 -3.83 -16.73
C ARG A 853 -43.17 -3.08 -17.78
N ASN A 854 -41.99 -3.58 -18.15
CA ASN A 854 -41.03 -2.87 -19.01
C ASN A 854 -40.59 -3.73 -20.20
N LYS A 855 -40.74 -3.21 -21.43
CA LYS A 855 -40.32 -3.87 -22.69
C LYS A 855 -38.83 -3.70 -22.96
N GLU A 856 -38.02 -4.20 -22.05
CA GLU A 856 -36.57 -3.99 -22.05
C GLU A 856 -35.80 -5.28 -22.35
N LEU A 857 -34.56 -5.12 -22.80
CA LEU A 857 -33.64 -6.23 -23.05
C LEU A 857 -32.75 -6.41 -21.84
N ILE A 858 -32.83 -7.57 -21.17
CA ILE A 858 -31.94 -7.91 -20.05
C ILE A 858 -31.02 -9.06 -20.47
N ILE A 859 -29.74 -8.93 -20.16
CA ILE A 859 -28.74 -9.95 -20.42
C ILE A 859 -28.22 -10.46 -19.07
N VAL A 860 -28.46 -11.74 -18.80
CA VAL A 860 -28.00 -12.44 -17.60
C VAL A 860 -26.81 -13.32 -17.98
N ASN A 861 -25.64 -12.98 -17.45
CA ASN A 861 -24.42 -13.76 -17.63
C ASN A 861 -24.20 -14.64 -16.40
N LEU A 862 -24.20 -15.96 -16.59
CA LEU A 862 -23.93 -16.96 -15.57
C LEU A 862 -22.48 -17.41 -15.67
N ASN A 863 -21.68 -17.21 -14.62
CA ASN A 863 -20.30 -17.69 -14.57
C ASN A 863 -19.90 -18.07 -13.14
N HIS A 864 -18.69 -18.61 -12.98
CA HIS A 864 -18.07 -18.91 -11.68
C HIS A 864 -18.98 -19.68 -10.72
N GLY A 865 -19.61 -20.74 -11.22
CA GLY A 865 -20.49 -21.60 -10.45
C GLY A 865 -19.72 -22.37 -9.38
N LEU A 866 -20.16 -22.25 -8.12
CA LEU A 866 -19.50 -22.89 -6.97
C LEU A 866 -20.47 -23.77 -6.17
N ASN A 867 -19.94 -24.84 -5.57
CA ASN A 867 -20.66 -25.59 -4.55
C ASN A 867 -19.92 -25.47 -3.21
N THR A 868 -20.42 -24.60 -2.34
CA THR A 868 -19.84 -24.35 -1.00
C THR A 868 -19.91 -25.57 -0.08
N ASP A 869 -20.87 -26.48 -0.31
CA ASP A 869 -21.03 -27.70 0.48
C ASP A 869 -19.87 -28.69 0.24
N THR A 870 -19.05 -28.45 -0.80
CA THR A 870 -17.85 -29.24 -1.14
C THR A 870 -16.53 -28.54 -0.80
N PHE A 871 -16.57 -27.39 -0.10
CA PHE A 871 -15.37 -26.64 0.32
C PHE A 871 -14.63 -27.38 1.44
N ARG A 872 -13.87 -28.43 1.10
CA ARG A 872 -13.00 -29.20 2.01
C ARG A 872 -11.54 -29.05 1.60
N GLY A 873 -11.06 -27.82 1.42
CA GLY A 873 -9.73 -27.53 0.87
C GLY A 873 -9.57 -27.88 -0.62
N ASN A 874 -10.66 -28.24 -1.30
CA ASN A 874 -10.64 -28.50 -2.72
C ASN A 874 -10.56 -27.17 -3.51
N LYS A 875 -9.37 -26.86 -4.03
CA LYS A 875 -9.13 -25.70 -4.91
C LYS A 875 -9.91 -25.73 -6.23
N HIS A 876 -10.53 -26.87 -6.55
CA HIS A 876 -11.33 -27.09 -7.77
C HIS A 876 -12.82 -27.34 -7.46
N ALA A 877 -13.36 -26.73 -6.40
CA ALA A 877 -14.78 -26.84 -6.00
C ALA A 877 -15.76 -26.10 -6.93
N ARG A 878 -15.58 -26.24 -8.24
CA ARG A 878 -16.51 -25.78 -9.28
C ARG A 878 -17.75 -26.66 -9.29
N MET A 879 -18.86 -26.10 -9.76
CA MET A 879 -20.05 -26.90 -10.04
C MET A 879 -19.79 -27.94 -11.13
N THR A 880 -20.39 -29.11 -10.96
CA THR A 880 -20.49 -30.18 -11.95
C THR A 880 -21.51 -29.83 -13.04
N GLN A 881 -21.50 -30.58 -14.15
CA GLN A 881 -22.51 -30.42 -15.20
C GLN A 881 -23.95 -30.59 -14.66
N VAL A 882 -24.18 -31.61 -13.82
CA VAL A 882 -25.50 -31.88 -13.23
C VAL A 882 -25.98 -30.70 -12.38
N GLU A 883 -25.09 -30.09 -11.60
CA GLU A 883 -25.42 -28.91 -10.80
C GLU A 883 -25.72 -27.69 -11.69
N TRP A 884 -25.03 -27.54 -12.82
CA TRP A 884 -25.37 -26.53 -13.83
C TRP A 884 -26.74 -26.79 -14.46
N ASP A 885 -27.08 -28.04 -14.76
CA ASP A 885 -28.40 -28.42 -15.28
C ASP A 885 -29.50 -28.06 -14.26
N TRP A 886 -29.24 -28.24 -12.96
CA TRP A 886 -30.14 -27.82 -11.89
C TRP A 886 -30.33 -26.30 -11.78
N VAL A 887 -29.29 -25.51 -12.05
CA VAL A 887 -29.38 -24.05 -12.12
C VAL A 887 -30.17 -23.62 -13.35
N MET A 888 -29.86 -24.17 -14.53
CA MET A 888 -30.59 -23.88 -15.76
C MET A 888 -32.06 -24.24 -15.64
N LYS A 889 -32.37 -25.41 -15.04
CA LYS A 889 -33.76 -25.84 -14.79
C LYS A 889 -34.54 -24.86 -13.90
N ARG A 890 -33.89 -24.22 -12.93
CA ARG A 890 -34.52 -23.19 -12.08
C ARG A 890 -34.75 -21.89 -12.84
N LEU A 891 -33.78 -21.49 -13.67
CA LEU A 891 -33.85 -20.27 -14.49
C LEU A 891 -34.85 -20.40 -15.65
N GLU A 892 -35.36 -21.62 -15.96
CA GLU A 892 -36.54 -21.81 -16.82
C GLU A 892 -37.81 -21.09 -16.29
N ARG A 893 -37.80 -20.56 -15.06
CA ARG A 893 -38.88 -19.73 -14.52
C ARG A 893 -38.80 -18.24 -14.91
N ILE A 894 -37.72 -17.80 -15.57
CA ILE A 894 -37.58 -16.40 -16.02
C ILE A 894 -38.46 -16.17 -17.26
N ASN A 895 -39.40 -15.25 -17.23
CA ASN A 895 -40.27 -14.99 -18.38
C ASN A 895 -39.49 -14.34 -19.54
N TYR A 896 -40.06 -14.43 -20.75
CA TYR A 896 -39.58 -13.73 -21.94
C TYR A 896 -38.15 -14.05 -22.38
N ARG A 897 -37.65 -15.26 -22.07
CA ARG A 897 -36.35 -15.73 -22.56
C ARG A 897 -36.29 -15.74 -24.08
N VAL A 898 -35.16 -15.33 -24.63
CA VAL A 898 -34.88 -15.41 -26.07
C VAL A 898 -34.62 -16.87 -26.45
N GLU A 899 -35.30 -17.37 -27.48
CA GLU A 899 -35.09 -18.74 -27.98
C GLU A 899 -33.70 -18.92 -28.62
N ASN A 900 -32.94 -19.95 -28.20
CA ASN A 900 -31.73 -20.36 -28.90
C ASN A 900 -32.06 -21.38 -29.99
N ARG A 901 -32.19 -20.90 -31.23
CA ARG A 901 -32.45 -21.74 -32.40
C ARG A 901 -31.14 -22.29 -32.96
N SER A 902 -31.18 -23.49 -33.56
CA SER A 902 -29.99 -24.25 -33.98
C SER A 902 -29.04 -23.52 -34.95
N TYR A 903 -29.50 -22.48 -35.65
CA TYR A 903 -28.71 -21.68 -36.59
C TYR A 903 -28.10 -20.41 -35.98
N VAL A 904 -28.36 -20.10 -34.71
CA VAL A 904 -27.83 -18.91 -34.04
C VAL A 904 -26.34 -19.12 -33.71
N ARG A 905 -25.46 -18.60 -34.56
CA ARG A 905 -24.00 -18.65 -34.34
C ARG A 905 -23.46 -17.49 -33.52
N ASP A 906 -24.06 -16.31 -33.65
CA ASP A 906 -23.59 -15.09 -32.99
C ASP A 906 -24.77 -14.14 -32.76
N LEU A 907 -25.24 -14.10 -31.51
CA LEU A 907 -26.38 -13.29 -31.09
C LEU A 907 -26.07 -11.79 -31.10
N THR A 908 -24.80 -11.41 -31.01
CA THR A 908 -24.39 -10.01 -30.86
C THR A 908 -24.58 -9.18 -32.14
N LYS A 909 -24.75 -9.86 -33.28
CA LYS A 909 -24.99 -9.24 -34.59
C LYS A 909 -26.45 -8.86 -34.83
N TYR A 910 -27.38 -9.36 -34.01
CA TYR A 910 -28.80 -9.08 -34.20
C TYR A 910 -29.15 -7.68 -33.70
N ARG A 911 -30.12 -7.07 -34.40
CA ARG A 911 -30.65 -5.75 -34.08
C ARG A 911 -31.46 -5.78 -32.78
N VAL A 912 -31.49 -4.65 -32.09
CA VAL A 912 -32.30 -4.44 -30.88
C VAL A 912 -33.79 -4.66 -31.16
N SER A 913 -34.28 -4.27 -32.33
CA SER A 913 -35.68 -4.50 -32.74
C SER A 913 -36.11 -5.95 -32.65
N LYS A 914 -35.21 -6.89 -32.97
CA LYS A 914 -35.48 -8.33 -32.85
C LYS A 914 -35.85 -8.77 -31.43
N PHE A 915 -35.42 -8.01 -30.42
CA PHE A 915 -35.61 -8.36 -29.03
C PHE A 915 -36.75 -7.60 -28.38
N ILE A 916 -36.85 -6.29 -28.63
CA ILE A 916 -37.69 -5.39 -27.81
C ILE A 916 -38.67 -4.49 -28.57
N GLU A 917 -39.01 -4.85 -29.82
CA GLU A 917 -39.98 -4.09 -30.62
C GLU A 917 -41.34 -3.99 -29.93
N ASP A 918 -41.97 -5.13 -29.66
CA ASP A 918 -43.33 -5.21 -29.11
C ASP A 918 -43.39 -5.93 -27.75
N ARG A 919 -42.26 -6.47 -27.28
CA ARG A 919 -42.15 -7.38 -26.13
C ARG A 919 -40.88 -7.12 -25.30
N PRO A 920 -40.80 -7.54 -24.03
CA PRO A 920 -39.53 -7.67 -23.32
C PRO A 920 -38.71 -8.88 -23.82
N ALA A 921 -37.42 -8.91 -23.47
CA ALA A 921 -36.54 -10.02 -23.78
C ALA A 921 -35.48 -10.27 -22.69
N VAL A 922 -35.23 -11.54 -22.38
CA VAL A 922 -34.12 -11.95 -21.49
C VAL A 922 -33.18 -12.91 -22.22
N ILE A 923 -31.91 -12.53 -22.36
CA ILE A 923 -30.84 -13.37 -22.89
C ILE A 923 -30.10 -13.99 -21.72
N ILE A 924 -29.99 -15.32 -21.66
CA ILE A 924 -29.23 -16.02 -20.62
C ILE A 924 -27.99 -16.67 -21.24
N ILE A 925 -26.82 -16.23 -20.79
CA ILE A 925 -25.52 -16.73 -21.26
C ILE A 925 -24.92 -17.59 -20.16
N VAL A 926 -24.46 -18.78 -20.50
CA VAL A 926 -23.63 -19.64 -19.63
C VAL A 926 -22.19 -19.53 -20.08
N ASP A 927 -21.36 -18.89 -19.25
CA ASP A 927 -19.94 -18.60 -19.47
C ASP A 927 -19.10 -19.21 -18.35
N ASP A 928 -19.11 -20.55 -18.24
CA ASP A 928 -18.25 -21.27 -17.30
C ASP A 928 -17.77 -22.62 -17.85
N LEU A 929 -16.83 -23.22 -17.12
CA LEU A 929 -16.17 -24.48 -17.42
C LEU A 929 -16.39 -25.51 -16.31
N VAL A 930 -16.55 -26.77 -16.71
CA VAL A 930 -16.69 -27.96 -15.85
C VAL A 930 -15.56 -28.96 -16.08
N ASP A 931 -15.22 -29.77 -15.08
CA ASP A 931 -14.25 -30.87 -15.24
C ASP A 931 -14.90 -32.04 -15.97
N LYS A 932 -14.29 -32.49 -17.08
CA LYS A 932 -14.76 -33.60 -17.92
C LYS A 932 -14.83 -34.95 -17.16
N ARG A 933 -14.21 -35.07 -15.98
CA ARG A 933 -13.91 -36.37 -15.34
C ARG A 933 -14.99 -37.03 -14.48
N TYR A 934 -16.16 -36.43 -14.27
CA TYR A 934 -17.22 -37.11 -13.49
C TYR A 934 -18.40 -37.53 -14.36
N PRO A 935 -18.84 -38.82 -14.26
CA PRO A 935 -18.79 -39.65 -13.04
C PRO A 935 -17.94 -40.93 -13.13
N ARG A 936 -16.62 -40.87 -13.39
CA ARG A 936 -15.74 -42.06 -13.25
C ARG A 936 -14.36 -41.71 -12.69
N GLY A 937 -14.05 -42.27 -11.51
CA GLY A 937 -12.91 -41.93 -10.65
C GLY A 937 -11.52 -42.30 -11.20
N VAL A 938 -11.12 -41.70 -12.31
CA VAL A 938 -9.77 -41.86 -12.88
C VAL A 938 -8.87 -40.73 -12.38
N LYS A 939 -7.73 -41.09 -11.76
CA LYS A 939 -6.69 -40.14 -11.33
C LYS A 939 -5.88 -39.68 -12.57
N GLY A 940 -5.85 -38.37 -12.81
CA GLY A 940 -5.12 -37.69 -13.90
C GLY A 940 -5.18 -36.16 -13.76
N PRO A 941 -4.73 -35.34 -14.74
CA PRO A 941 -4.97 -33.88 -14.76
C PRO A 941 -6.43 -33.54 -15.13
N ALA A 942 -6.98 -32.44 -14.61
CA ALA A 942 -8.33 -31.96 -14.98
C ALA A 942 -8.38 -31.44 -16.42
N THR A 943 -9.27 -31.97 -17.24
CA THR A 943 -9.59 -31.35 -18.54
C THR A 943 -10.85 -30.52 -18.39
N LEU A 944 -10.71 -29.19 -18.46
CA LEU A 944 -11.85 -28.28 -18.40
C LEU A 944 -12.53 -28.18 -19.76
N VAL A 945 -13.85 -28.32 -19.77
CA VAL A 945 -14.70 -28.14 -20.97
C VAL A 945 -15.82 -27.15 -20.66
N PRO A 946 -16.35 -26.41 -21.66
CA PRO A 946 -17.50 -25.54 -21.45
C PRO A 946 -18.71 -26.30 -20.89
N VAL A 947 -19.52 -25.64 -20.05
CA VAL A 947 -20.81 -26.17 -19.62
C VAL A 947 -21.64 -26.54 -20.85
N ASN A 948 -22.11 -27.78 -20.90
CA ASN A 948 -22.99 -28.23 -21.97
C ASN A 948 -24.39 -27.66 -21.77
N VAL A 949 -24.86 -26.85 -22.71
CA VAL A 949 -26.21 -26.24 -22.68
C VAL A 949 -27.15 -26.86 -23.69
N SER A 950 -26.76 -27.92 -24.40
CA SER A 950 -27.53 -28.47 -25.53
C SER A 950 -28.98 -28.84 -25.20
N GLU A 951 -29.23 -29.45 -24.04
CA GLU A 951 -30.59 -29.77 -23.56
C GLU A 951 -31.43 -28.52 -23.27
N PHE A 952 -30.78 -27.43 -22.86
CA PHE A 952 -31.40 -26.18 -22.49
C PHE A 952 -31.39 -25.13 -23.61
N ALA A 953 -30.74 -25.41 -24.75
CA ALA A 953 -30.61 -24.46 -25.85
C ALA A 953 -32.00 -23.96 -26.29
N LYS A 954 -32.89 -24.86 -26.70
CA LYS A 954 -34.26 -24.50 -27.10
C LYS A 954 -35.09 -23.82 -25.99
N LYS A 955 -34.63 -23.86 -24.74
CA LYS A 955 -35.25 -23.21 -23.59
C LYS A 955 -34.69 -21.80 -23.31
N GLY A 956 -33.78 -21.31 -24.14
CA GLY A 956 -33.27 -19.93 -24.13
C GLY A 956 -31.94 -19.72 -23.42
N PHE A 957 -31.08 -20.73 -23.41
CA PHE A 957 -29.72 -20.66 -22.85
C PHE A 957 -28.68 -20.68 -23.96
N PHE A 958 -27.73 -19.76 -23.90
CA PHE A 958 -26.68 -19.57 -24.90
C PHE A 958 -25.30 -19.81 -24.29
N THR A 959 -24.34 -20.27 -25.09
CA THR A 959 -22.93 -20.33 -24.67
C THR A 959 -22.21 -19.01 -24.93
N ARG A 960 -21.06 -18.81 -24.30
CA ARG A 960 -20.15 -17.70 -24.60
C ARG A 960 -19.74 -17.60 -26.07
N SER A 961 -19.61 -18.72 -26.77
CA SER A 961 -19.27 -18.71 -28.20
C SER A 961 -20.40 -18.13 -29.07
N GLN A 962 -21.65 -18.28 -28.64
CA GLN A 962 -22.82 -17.68 -29.28
C GLN A 962 -23.03 -16.20 -28.89
N PHE A 963 -22.32 -15.70 -27.87
CA PHE A 963 -22.31 -14.30 -27.47
C PHE A 963 -20.88 -13.74 -27.36
N PRO A 964 -20.21 -13.43 -28.50
CA PRO A 964 -18.83 -12.99 -28.51
C PRO A 964 -18.61 -11.65 -27.78
N LEU A 965 -18.00 -11.72 -26.60
CA LEU A 965 -17.60 -10.58 -25.77
C LEU A 965 -16.10 -10.64 -25.42
N PHE A 966 -15.43 -9.49 -25.43
CA PHE A 966 -14.13 -9.32 -24.80
C PHE A 966 -14.35 -8.89 -23.34
N ASP A 967 -13.85 -9.70 -22.42
CA ASP A 967 -14.11 -9.60 -20.98
C ASP A 967 -12.81 -9.96 -20.24
N GLU A 968 -12.04 -8.93 -19.90
CA GLU A 968 -10.75 -9.07 -19.24
C GLU A 968 -10.51 -7.87 -18.31
N TYR A 969 -10.86 -8.04 -17.04
CA TYR A 969 -10.68 -7.02 -16.01
C TYR A 969 -9.19 -6.75 -15.71
N ALA A 970 -8.90 -5.60 -15.11
CA ALA A 970 -7.53 -5.10 -14.94
C ALA A 970 -6.67 -5.85 -13.90
N ASN A 971 -7.28 -6.74 -13.13
CA ASN A 971 -6.69 -7.46 -12.02
C ASN A 971 -5.84 -6.59 -11.06
N THR A 972 -6.39 -5.46 -10.61
CA THR A 972 -5.67 -4.50 -9.77
C THR A 972 -6.57 -3.82 -8.74
N GLY A 973 -6.02 -3.52 -7.57
CA GLY A 973 -6.68 -2.72 -6.53
C GLY A 973 -6.52 -1.20 -6.70
N LYS A 974 -5.77 -0.73 -7.71
CA LYS A 974 -5.48 0.69 -7.96
C LYS A 974 -6.40 1.28 -9.03
N GLN A 975 -7.09 2.38 -8.72
CA GLN A 975 -8.07 3.03 -9.60
C GLN A 975 -7.45 3.53 -10.90
N LYS A 976 -6.35 4.30 -10.84
CA LYS A 976 -5.62 4.80 -12.02
C LYS A 976 -5.21 3.68 -12.98
N LYS A 977 -4.71 2.56 -12.42
CA LYS A 977 -4.30 1.40 -13.24
C LYS A 977 -5.50 0.71 -13.89
N MET A 978 -6.60 0.57 -13.16
CA MET A 978 -7.83 0.00 -13.71
C MET A 978 -8.37 0.86 -14.86
N ALA A 979 -8.49 2.18 -14.65
CA ALA A 979 -8.96 3.10 -15.68
C ALA A 979 -8.08 3.05 -16.95
N ALA A 980 -6.76 3.20 -16.81
CA ALA A 980 -5.84 3.16 -17.93
C ALA A 980 -5.89 1.82 -18.68
N ASP A 981 -5.85 0.70 -17.96
CA ASP A 981 -5.94 -0.65 -18.55
C ASP A 981 -7.21 -0.84 -19.38
N GLN A 982 -8.36 -0.47 -18.81
CA GLN A 982 -9.65 -0.67 -19.45
C GLN A 982 -9.84 0.23 -20.68
N LEU A 983 -9.42 1.50 -20.61
CA LEU A 983 -9.48 2.42 -21.75
C LEU A 983 -8.52 1.99 -22.88
N THR A 984 -7.30 1.55 -22.55
CA THR A 984 -6.35 1.03 -23.54
C THR A 984 -6.86 -0.26 -24.20
N LYS A 985 -7.42 -1.19 -23.41
CA LYS A 985 -8.03 -2.41 -23.94
C LYS A 985 -9.21 -2.10 -24.86
N MET A 986 -10.06 -1.14 -24.50
CA MET A 986 -11.19 -0.71 -25.33
C MET A 986 -10.70 -0.24 -26.70
N LYS A 987 -9.77 0.73 -26.73
CA LYS A 987 -9.18 1.27 -27.97
C LYS A 987 -8.52 0.19 -28.83
N LYS A 988 -7.83 -0.78 -28.19
CA LYS A 988 -7.16 -1.86 -28.91
C LYS A 988 -8.14 -2.88 -29.53
N ARG A 989 -9.25 -3.15 -28.85
CA ARG A 989 -10.19 -4.23 -29.21
C ARG A 989 -11.36 -3.76 -30.08
N ARG A 990 -11.79 -2.51 -29.92
CA ARG A 990 -12.86 -1.90 -30.73
C ARG A 990 -12.27 -0.86 -31.66
N LYS A 991 -11.99 -1.28 -32.90
CA LYS A 991 -11.49 -0.40 -33.96
C LYS A 991 -12.60 0.07 -34.90
N ARG A 992 -13.79 -0.55 -34.81
CA ARG A 992 -14.95 -0.31 -35.68
C ARG A 992 -16.24 -0.58 -34.87
N PRO A 993 -17.38 0.04 -35.23
CA PRO A 993 -18.66 -0.17 -34.51
C PRO A 993 -19.09 -1.65 -34.42
N LYS A 994 -18.83 -2.44 -35.47
CA LYS A 994 -19.18 -3.87 -35.56
C LYS A 994 -18.12 -4.81 -35.01
N SER A 995 -17.10 -4.32 -34.32
CA SER A 995 -16.12 -5.15 -33.60
C SER A 995 -16.80 -6.09 -32.61
N LYS A 996 -16.07 -7.10 -32.12
CA LYS A 996 -16.53 -7.95 -31.00
C LYS A 996 -16.94 -7.04 -29.83
N MET A 997 -18.00 -7.40 -29.12
CA MET A 997 -18.47 -6.58 -28.00
C MET A 997 -17.36 -6.41 -26.95
N PHE A 998 -17.34 -5.29 -26.24
CA PHE A 998 -16.37 -5.00 -25.20
C PHE A 998 -17.08 -4.69 -23.88
N LEU A 999 -16.71 -5.42 -22.82
CA LEU A 999 -17.12 -5.15 -21.45
C LEU A 999 -16.06 -4.30 -20.76
N LEU A 1000 -16.42 -3.06 -20.44
CA LEU A 1000 -15.61 -2.19 -19.59
C LEU A 1000 -15.74 -2.68 -18.15
N SER A 1001 -14.67 -3.28 -17.62
CA SER A 1001 -14.61 -3.80 -16.27
C SER A 1001 -14.15 -2.71 -15.30
N TRP A 1002 -15.07 -1.83 -14.91
CA TRP A 1002 -14.79 -0.69 -14.04
C TRP A 1002 -14.93 -1.05 -12.56
N PHE A 1003 -14.18 -2.06 -12.13
CA PHE A 1003 -14.15 -2.57 -10.76
C PHE A 1003 -12.74 -3.06 -10.42
N LEU A 1004 -12.43 -3.17 -9.13
CA LEU A 1004 -11.08 -3.38 -8.61
C LEU A 1004 -10.93 -4.78 -8.00
N THR A 1005 -9.75 -5.39 -8.16
CA THR A 1005 -9.39 -6.60 -7.41
C THR A 1005 -9.03 -6.22 -5.99
N GLN A 1006 -9.82 -6.68 -5.02
CA GLN A 1006 -9.61 -6.37 -3.60
C GLN A 1006 -9.27 -7.63 -2.79
N TYR A 1007 -8.30 -7.51 -1.89
CA TYR A 1007 -7.94 -8.58 -0.95
C TYR A 1007 -8.52 -8.30 0.45
N LEU A 1008 -8.02 -7.25 1.12
CA LEU A 1008 -8.41 -6.90 2.49
C LEU A 1008 -9.19 -5.57 2.60
N HIS A 1009 -9.19 -4.76 1.53
CA HIS A 1009 -9.87 -3.46 1.51
C HIS A 1009 -11.38 -3.57 1.24
N PRO A 1010 -12.18 -2.60 1.70
CA PRO A 1010 -13.60 -2.54 1.41
C PRO A 1010 -13.90 -2.41 -0.10
N VAL A 1011 -14.67 -3.33 -0.67
CA VAL A 1011 -15.05 -3.33 -2.10
C VAL A 1011 -15.90 -2.11 -2.44
N LEU A 1012 -16.99 -1.89 -1.70
CA LEU A 1012 -17.99 -0.87 -2.00
C LEU A 1012 -17.47 0.58 -1.95
N PRO A 1013 -16.74 1.03 -0.91
CA PRO A 1013 -16.14 2.38 -0.90
C PRO A 1013 -15.19 2.62 -2.08
N ASN A 1014 -14.27 1.68 -2.33
CA ASN A 1014 -13.29 1.81 -3.41
C ASN A 1014 -13.96 1.84 -4.79
N ALA A 1015 -15.04 1.09 -4.98
CA ALA A 1015 -15.81 1.10 -6.21
C ALA A 1015 -16.59 2.41 -6.39
N ARG A 1016 -17.17 2.99 -5.33
CA ARG A 1016 -17.79 4.32 -5.40
C ARG A 1016 -16.76 5.37 -5.82
N ASP A 1017 -15.58 5.35 -5.22
CA ASP A 1017 -14.49 6.25 -5.58
C ASP A 1017 -14.09 6.10 -7.05
N ALA A 1018 -13.96 4.86 -7.56
CA ALA A 1018 -13.72 4.63 -8.98
C ALA A 1018 -14.86 5.15 -9.88
N ASN A 1019 -16.12 4.94 -9.51
CA ASN A 1019 -17.30 5.33 -10.32
C ASN A 1019 -17.40 6.84 -10.49
N ARG A 1020 -16.89 7.62 -9.53
CA ARG A 1020 -16.93 9.09 -9.56
C ARG A 1020 -16.11 9.71 -10.69
N ALA A 1021 -15.08 9.01 -11.17
CA ALA A 1021 -14.26 9.45 -12.30
C ALA A 1021 -14.64 8.78 -13.63
N LEU A 1022 -15.62 7.86 -13.63
CA LEU A 1022 -15.97 7.07 -14.80
C LEU A 1022 -16.35 7.93 -16.00
N ILE A 1023 -17.29 8.86 -15.84
CA ILE A 1023 -17.80 9.69 -16.94
C ILE A 1023 -16.69 10.62 -17.47
N GLU A 1024 -15.96 11.25 -16.55
CA GLU A 1024 -14.88 12.19 -16.90
C GLU A 1024 -13.76 11.52 -17.71
N LEU A 1025 -13.38 10.30 -17.36
CA LEU A 1025 -12.29 9.58 -18.03
C LEU A 1025 -12.76 8.81 -19.28
N LEU A 1026 -13.97 8.26 -19.25
CA LEU A 1026 -14.49 7.44 -20.34
C LEU A 1026 -14.95 8.31 -21.52
N TRP A 1027 -15.68 9.40 -21.27
CA TRP A 1027 -16.26 10.24 -22.33
C TRP A 1027 -15.24 10.69 -23.39
N PRO A 1028 -14.11 11.34 -23.03
CA PRO A 1028 -13.12 11.79 -24.02
C PRO A 1028 -12.33 10.63 -24.66
N ALA A 1029 -12.37 9.44 -24.07
CA ALA A 1029 -11.68 8.27 -24.64
C ALA A 1029 -12.48 7.58 -25.75
N MET A 1030 -13.73 8.01 -25.99
CA MET A 1030 -14.64 7.40 -26.95
C MET A 1030 -14.67 8.13 -28.29
N SER A 1031 -15.08 7.40 -29.33
CA SER A 1031 -15.39 7.90 -30.66
C SER A 1031 -16.49 7.06 -31.29
N SER A 1032 -17.03 7.46 -32.44
CA SER A 1032 -18.02 6.66 -33.18
C SER A 1032 -17.58 5.22 -33.50
N SER A 1033 -16.27 4.95 -33.53
CA SER A 1033 -15.71 3.61 -33.74
C SER A 1033 -15.36 2.85 -32.45
N THR A 1034 -15.18 3.58 -31.34
CA THR A 1034 -14.53 3.10 -30.12
C THR A 1034 -15.30 3.55 -28.88
N TYR A 1035 -16.17 2.69 -28.36
CA TYR A 1035 -16.91 2.89 -27.09
C TYR A 1035 -17.25 1.52 -26.48
N PRO A 1036 -17.51 1.41 -25.17
CA PRO A 1036 -17.83 0.12 -24.57
C PRO A 1036 -19.29 -0.27 -24.85
N ASN A 1037 -19.55 -1.56 -25.01
CA ASN A 1037 -20.93 -2.05 -25.13
C ASN A 1037 -21.59 -2.26 -23.78
N ILE A 1038 -20.79 -2.65 -22.79
CA ILE A 1038 -21.25 -2.91 -21.43
C ILE A 1038 -20.37 -2.10 -20.49
N ILE A 1039 -20.97 -1.22 -19.70
CA ILE A 1039 -20.29 -0.45 -18.65
C ILE A 1039 -20.56 -1.17 -17.32
N SER A 1040 -19.67 -2.08 -16.93
CA SER A 1040 -19.84 -2.93 -15.76
C SER A 1040 -19.11 -2.35 -14.55
N VAL A 1041 -19.83 -2.06 -13.47
CA VAL A 1041 -19.29 -1.46 -12.23
C VAL A 1041 -19.59 -2.29 -10.99
N ASP A 1042 -18.77 -2.12 -9.96
CA ASP A 1042 -19.16 -2.39 -8.57
C ASP A 1042 -19.81 -1.13 -7.96
N ALA A 1043 -20.60 -1.30 -6.90
CA ALA A 1043 -21.32 -0.21 -6.23
C ALA A 1043 -22.15 0.69 -7.17
N TYR A 1044 -23.01 0.05 -7.99
CA TYR A 1044 -23.89 0.77 -8.92
C TYR A 1044 -24.70 1.86 -8.19
N PRO A 1045 -24.67 3.13 -8.66
CA PRO A 1045 -25.29 4.24 -7.96
C PRO A 1045 -26.81 4.29 -8.14
N ALA A 1046 -27.50 4.93 -7.20
CA ALA A 1046 -28.97 5.05 -7.19
C ALA A 1046 -29.47 6.38 -7.83
N ASP A 1047 -28.66 7.01 -8.67
CA ASP A 1047 -28.92 8.30 -9.34
C ASP A 1047 -29.22 8.16 -10.84
N ARG A 1048 -29.02 6.95 -11.42
CA ARG A 1048 -29.20 6.62 -12.85
C ARG A 1048 -28.18 7.29 -13.77
N ASP A 1049 -27.06 7.80 -13.26
CA ASP A 1049 -26.07 8.51 -14.08
C ASP A 1049 -25.39 7.60 -15.12
N ILE A 1050 -25.14 6.33 -14.77
CA ILE A 1050 -24.55 5.35 -15.71
C ILE A 1050 -25.55 5.00 -16.83
N ALA A 1051 -26.86 4.98 -16.54
CA ALA A 1051 -27.88 4.81 -17.56
C ALA A 1051 -27.97 6.03 -18.49
N ALA A 1052 -27.86 7.24 -17.94
CA ALA A 1052 -27.77 8.46 -18.73
C ALA A 1052 -26.53 8.47 -19.65
N LEU A 1053 -25.39 8.00 -19.14
CA LEU A 1053 -24.16 7.84 -19.93
C LEU A 1053 -24.34 6.84 -21.08
N ALA A 1054 -24.95 5.68 -20.83
CA ALA A 1054 -25.23 4.70 -21.88
C ALA A 1054 -26.18 5.25 -22.95
N MET A 1055 -27.23 5.98 -22.55
CA MET A 1055 -28.11 6.68 -23.48
C MET A 1055 -27.35 7.71 -24.31
N ALA A 1056 -26.49 8.52 -23.69
CA ALA A 1056 -25.69 9.52 -24.38
C ALA A 1056 -24.73 8.89 -25.40
N ILE A 1057 -24.09 7.76 -25.07
CA ILE A 1057 -23.26 7.01 -26.02
C ILE A 1057 -24.10 6.53 -27.22
N ASN A 1058 -25.29 6.01 -26.97
CA ASN A 1058 -26.19 5.55 -28.02
C ASN A 1058 -26.71 6.69 -28.91
N TYR A 1059 -26.85 7.91 -28.39
CA TYR A 1059 -27.22 9.07 -29.20
C TYR A 1059 -26.03 9.59 -30.00
N HIS A 1060 -24.89 9.80 -29.34
CA HIS A 1060 -23.76 10.57 -29.87
C HIS A 1060 -22.77 9.73 -30.68
N PHE A 1061 -22.38 8.53 -30.22
CA PHE A 1061 -21.34 7.72 -30.85
C PHE A 1061 -21.88 6.56 -31.70
N ALA A 1062 -23.04 6.00 -31.35
CA ALA A 1062 -23.59 4.88 -32.12
C ALA A 1062 -24.04 5.34 -33.52
N PRO A 1063 -24.00 4.47 -34.55
CA PRO A 1063 -24.50 4.81 -35.88
C PRO A 1063 -25.95 5.32 -35.84
N GLN A 1064 -26.30 6.31 -36.66
CA GLN A 1064 -27.69 6.79 -36.77
C GLN A 1064 -28.58 5.72 -37.42
N CYS A 1065 -29.83 5.64 -36.97
CA CYS A 1065 -30.82 4.75 -37.58
C CYS A 1065 -31.50 5.42 -38.77
N ASN A 1066 -31.13 5.01 -40.00
CA ASN A 1066 -31.95 5.30 -41.17
C ASN A 1066 -33.09 4.29 -41.25
N ILE A 1067 -34.26 4.70 -40.76
CA ILE A 1067 -35.49 3.89 -40.73
C ILE A 1067 -36.07 3.66 -42.16
N THR A 1068 -35.50 4.31 -43.18
CA THR A 1068 -35.94 4.24 -44.59
C THR A 1068 -35.39 3.07 -45.40
N SER A 1069 -34.55 2.20 -44.83
CA SER A 1069 -34.02 1.01 -45.53
C SER A 1069 -34.69 -0.27 -45.05
N PRO A 1070 -35.61 -0.87 -45.84
CA PRO A 1070 -35.99 -2.26 -45.64
C PRO A 1070 -34.84 -3.15 -46.10
N GLN A 1071 -34.19 -3.84 -45.15
CA GLN A 1071 -33.31 -4.98 -45.42
C GLN A 1071 -33.59 -6.11 -44.44
#